data_AF-A0AB34BZU6-F1
#
_entry.id   AF-A0AB34BZU6-F1
#
_cell.length_a   1.000
_cell.length_b   1.000
_cell.length_c   1.000
_cell.angle_alpha   90.00
_cell.angle_beta   90.00
_cell.angle_gamma   90.00
#
_symmetry.space_group_name_H-M   'P 1'
#
loop_
_entity.id
_entity.type
_entity.pdbx_description
1 polymer ?
#
loop_
_entity_poly.entity_id
_entity_poly.type
_entity_poly.pdbx_seq_one_letter_code
_entity_poly.pdbx_strand_id
1 'polypeptide(L)'
;MADSLLNITRQELLEFVGLNETVVRAQGTRIETASGQTLIDFVGQFGAVPFGYGAAPITEAIHTFLASGQASLVQPLINPGAEELARRLIELAPGTHSKVTFTTSGAETVEAAIKLCRAATQRELVIGTLTGFHGKTQGAVGVTGKATYREPFQIRADGFSHVPYGDLEALEALLKTRRAAAFFVEAVQGEAGMITPPPGYLLAAQNLCRQYGTLFVLDEIQTGLGRTGELFAATAHGLTPDVVLLAKALGGGVAAIGACIYGEQCWSRDFDRHHSSTFAVNGFSAAIGLAVLDQLTANDGAQLKHAAQQGVYLYAGLSRLVQDYPEVFHSLDGRGLMLGLKFRRWSGERLYTLSLASAFGALVPIVCGYLKSRHGVYCLPTLTEGNVLRIQPPLCIERADIDLLLEGLKAVAELVVHNQQHRLILEAHGYAGPRGALSPWIAAGKPRSSGRCLGRFAFLLHPTTAESVNGDSVVDGLGLSAAEKTFMQGWLDDFSEWAKPDLDAGVSYHARRVYNDAGDYVEGWLVGSLLQPRDLMRLSVGKRRKLLANYLDSVAELEVDFVGLGAYTSVISSAGVDVINERFHTTTGNSLTAMVGVDALLSTCANRGAPLAKRLTGVIGAYGSVGRLASLRLGRFCEHLVLLGNGANRGAMDELRLVAGELYRDALLQIQGGHSSGIAKTLVLLLPSLASVEQLLDRDLGDEEQLRLLFDSVDALAQGKPQVQPPLVITADLGHWLPRLETVLSATSNGSAFIDPLVLHQNAIICDCAQPPDIGHVTLALRPDVTVIEGGLIHLPDRSQRFGQQNLTGLPTGVTFSCLAETMVLTMAGLQRDYSIGKRPPLEDAEAIFDLARAFGFAPAVEQLIEKAG
;
A
#
# COMPACT_ATOMS: atom_id res chain seq x y z
N MET A 1 2.49 -27.95 -2.02
CA MET A 1 2.23 -27.16 -3.24
C MET A 1 0.73 -27.18 -3.44
N ALA A 2 0.12 -26.03 -3.70
CA ALA A 2 -1.32 -25.93 -3.91
C ALA A 2 -1.69 -26.66 -5.22
N ASP A 3 -2.33 -27.81 -5.09
CA ASP A 3 -2.73 -28.68 -6.21
C ASP A 3 -4.12 -28.31 -6.77
N SER A 4 -4.63 -27.08 -6.50
CA SER A 4 -5.94 -26.69 -7.01
C SER A 4 -5.96 -26.68 -8.53
N LEU A 5 -6.79 -27.54 -9.11
CA LEU A 5 -7.14 -27.51 -10.53
C LEU A 5 -8.09 -26.35 -10.88
N LEU A 6 -8.62 -25.61 -9.89
CA LEU A 6 -9.57 -24.52 -10.09
C LEU A 6 -8.92 -23.13 -9.98
N ASN A 7 -8.21 -22.87 -8.88
CA ASN A 7 -7.57 -21.57 -8.64
C ASN A 7 -6.52 -21.68 -7.52
N ILE A 8 -5.24 -21.75 -7.90
CA ILE A 8 -4.09 -21.86 -6.99
C ILE A 8 -3.98 -20.62 -6.09
N THR A 9 -3.99 -19.42 -6.66
CA THR A 9 -3.84 -18.15 -5.91
C THR A 9 -4.94 -17.97 -4.86
N ARG A 10 -6.17 -18.36 -5.17
CA ARG A 10 -7.27 -18.33 -4.19
C ARG A 10 -7.05 -19.35 -3.08
N GLN A 11 -6.60 -20.56 -3.41
CA GLN A 11 -6.33 -21.57 -2.40
C GLN A 11 -5.24 -21.09 -1.43
N GLU A 12 -4.12 -20.59 -1.97
CA GLU A 12 -3.01 -20.03 -1.18
C GLU A 12 -3.51 -18.92 -0.25
N LEU A 13 -4.31 -17.98 -0.76
CA LEU A 13 -4.89 -16.91 0.04
C LEU A 13 -5.79 -17.46 1.17
N LEU A 14 -6.67 -18.41 0.88
CA LEU A 14 -7.57 -18.99 1.88
C LEU A 14 -6.81 -19.79 2.94
N GLU A 15 -5.76 -20.51 2.54
CA GLU A 15 -4.88 -21.21 3.48
C GLU A 15 -4.18 -20.21 4.40
N PHE A 16 -3.58 -19.19 3.79
CA PHE A 16 -2.85 -18.13 4.46
C PHE A 16 -3.67 -17.38 5.53
N VAL A 17 -4.96 -17.12 5.28
CA VAL A 17 -5.83 -16.42 6.25
C VAL A 17 -6.67 -17.35 7.12
N GLY A 18 -6.43 -18.66 7.07
CA GLY A 18 -7.18 -19.63 7.87
C GLY A 18 -8.65 -19.80 7.46
N LEU A 19 -8.99 -19.58 6.19
CA LEU A 19 -10.33 -19.76 5.61
C LEU A 19 -10.46 -20.99 4.71
N ASN A 20 -9.38 -21.76 4.49
CA ASN A 20 -9.42 -22.96 3.66
C ASN A 20 -10.19 -24.09 4.35
N GLU A 21 -11.46 -24.27 3.98
CA GLU A 21 -12.33 -25.32 4.48
C GLU A 21 -13.04 -26.03 3.33
N THR A 22 -13.31 -27.32 3.55
CA THR A 22 -14.19 -28.10 2.67
C THR A 22 -15.59 -28.12 3.28
N VAL A 23 -16.57 -27.56 2.58
CA VAL A 23 -17.98 -27.66 2.98
C VAL A 23 -18.52 -29.06 2.67
N VAL A 24 -19.12 -29.72 3.65
CA VAL A 24 -19.73 -31.06 3.49
C VAL A 24 -21.25 -31.02 3.48
N ARG A 25 -21.86 -30.05 4.16
CA ARG A 25 -23.32 -29.87 4.22
C ARG A 25 -23.65 -28.41 4.55
N ALA A 26 -24.81 -27.94 4.15
CA ALA A 26 -25.34 -26.65 4.59
C ALA A 26 -26.87 -26.73 4.73
N GLN A 27 -27.41 -26.10 5.77
CA GLN A 27 -28.85 -26.05 6.04
C GLN A 27 -29.19 -24.77 6.81
N GLY A 28 -30.23 -24.05 6.37
CA GLY A 28 -30.60 -22.75 6.94
C GLY A 28 -29.42 -21.78 6.84
N THR A 29 -29.02 -21.17 7.95
CA THR A 29 -27.85 -20.28 8.03
C THR A 29 -26.56 -21.02 8.42
N ARG A 30 -26.55 -22.35 8.46
CA ARG A 30 -25.43 -23.16 8.94
C ARG A 30 -24.68 -23.87 7.81
N ILE A 31 -23.36 -23.90 7.92
CA ILE A 31 -22.43 -24.60 7.02
C ILE A 31 -21.61 -25.57 7.87
N GLU A 32 -21.66 -26.86 7.55
CA GLU A 32 -20.85 -27.90 8.18
C GLU A 32 -19.58 -28.12 7.34
N THR A 33 -18.42 -28.11 7.99
CA THR A 33 -17.11 -28.29 7.35
C THR A 33 -16.55 -29.70 7.58
N ALA A 34 -15.64 -30.14 6.72
CA ALA A 34 -14.94 -31.42 6.87
C ALA A 34 -14.04 -31.47 8.12
N SER A 35 -13.65 -30.31 8.65
CA SER A 35 -12.95 -30.19 9.94
C SER A 35 -13.86 -30.40 11.16
N GLY A 36 -15.17 -30.58 10.95
CA GLY A 36 -16.16 -30.80 12.01
C GLY A 36 -16.70 -29.53 12.64
N GLN A 37 -16.43 -28.35 12.06
CA GLN A 37 -17.00 -27.09 12.54
C GLN A 37 -18.39 -26.86 11.93
N THR A 38 -19.23 -26.16 12.67
CA THR A 38 -20.49 -25.59 12.16
C THR A 38 -20.35 -24.07 12.15
N LEU A 39 -20.42 -23.49 10.95
CA LEU A 39 -20.26 -22.07 10.72
C LEU A 39 -21.62 -21.41 10.47
N ILE A 40 -21.81 -20.19 10.97
CA ILE A 40 -22.96 -19.34 10.68
C ILE A 40 -22.61 -18.45 9.48
N ASP A 41 -23.42 -18.51 8.43
CA ASP A 41 -23.18 -17.78 7.19
C ASP A 41 -23.67 -16.32 7.27
N PHE A 42 -22.72 -15.40 7.38
CA PHE A 42 -22.94 -13.96 7.26
C PHE A 42 -22.56 -13.41 5.88
N VAL A 43 -22.29 -14.28 4.91
CA VAL A 43 -21.96 -13.93 3.52
C VAL A 43 -23.17 -14.12 2.60
N GLY A 44 -23.98 -15.16 2.84
CA GLY A 44 -25.17 -15.47 2.05
C GLY A 44 -24.85 -15.66 0.57
N GLN A 45 -23.65 -16.17 0.25
CA GLN A 45 -23.05 -16.19 -1.08
C GLN A 45 -23.18 -14.84 -1.82
N PHE A 46 -22.66 -13.77 -1.21
CA PHE A 46 -22.72 -12.40 -1.76
C PHE A 46 -24.16 -11.91 -2.01
N GLY A 47 -25.12 -12.43 -1.23
CA GLY A 47 -26.55 -12.12 -1.32
C GLY A 47 -27.38 -13.08 -2.19
N ALA A 48 -26.77 -14.11 -2.79
CA ALA A 48 -27.46 -15.08 -3.64
C ALA A 48 -28.28 -16.14 -2.89
N VAL A 49 -28.06 -16.32 -1.59
CA VAL A 49 -28.79 -17.27 -0.72
C VAL A 49 -29.72 -16.50 0.22
N PRO A 50 -30.92 -16.08 -0.23
CA PRO A 50 -31.78 -15.18 0.55
C PRO A 50 -32.47 -15.88 1.72
N PHE A 51 -32.79 -17.17 1.66
CA PHE A 51 -33.57 -17.86 2.70
C PHE A 51 -32.78 -18.95 3.44
N GLY A 52 -31.45 -18.93 3.30
CA GLY A 52 -30.58 -20.00 3.78
C GLY A 52 -30.57 -21.21 2.85
N TYR A 53 -29.71 -22.17 3.16
CA TYR A 53 -29.51 -23.39 2.38
C TYR A 53 -30.66 -24.39 2.60
N GLY A 54 -31.16 -24.97 1.51
CA GLY A 54 -32.24 -25.97 1.58
C GLY A 54 -33.57 -25.42 2.11
N ALA A 55 -33.87 -24.15 1.83
CA ALA A 55 -35.12 -23.52 2.23
C ALA A 55 -36.33 -24.26 1.64
N ALA A 56 -37.28 -24.67 2.50
CA ALA A 56 -38.41 -25.51 2.11
C ALA A 56 -39.20 -24.99 0.90
N PRO A 57 -39.57 -23.69 0.80
CA PRO A 57 -40.31 -23.18 -0.37
C PRO A 57 -39.56 -23.36 -1.69
N ILE A 58 -38.23 -23.23 -1.67
CA ILE A 58 -37.39 -23.39 -2.86
C ILE A 58 -37.24 -24.87 -3.22
N THR A 59 -37.00 -25.73 -2.23
CA THR A 59 -36.90 -27.18 -2.43
C THR A 59 -38.22 -27.77 -2.94
N GLU A 60 -39.36 -27.31 -2.41
CA GLU A 60 -40.68 -27.70 -2.88
C GLU A 60 -40.89 -27.29 -4.34
N ALA A 61 -40.57 -26.05 -4.71
CA ALA A 61 -40.68 -25.59 -6.10
C ALA A 61 -39.83 -26.42 -7.08
N ILE A 62 -38.61 -26.82 -6.68
CA ILE A 62 -37.76 -27.73 -7.45
C ILE A 62 -38.45 -29.09 -7.64
N HIS A 63 -38.92 -29.71 -6.57
CA HIS A 63 -39.57 -31.01 -6.64
C HIS A 63 -40.85 -30.98 -7.47
N THR A 64 -41.68 -29.96 -7.29
CA THR A 64 -42.91 -29.77 -8.07
C THR A 64 -42.60 -29.59 -9.55
N PHE A 65 -41.60 -28.78 -9.91
CA PHE A 65 -41.19 -28.61 -11.31
C PHE A 65 -40.73 -29.95 -11.92
N LEU A 66 -39.81 -30.66 -11.26
CA LEU A 66 -39.29 -31.94 -11.76
C LEU A 66 -40.40 -33.01 -11.89
N ALA A 67 -41.35 -33.04 -10.96
CA ALA A 67 -42.47 -33.99 -10.99
C ALA A 67 -43.51 -33.66 -12.09
N SER A 68 -43.63 -32.39 -12.48
CA SER A 68 -44.61 -31.94 -13.47
C SER A 68 -44.34 -32.42 -14.91
N GLY A 69 -43.10 -32.80 -15.21
CA GLY A 69 -42.66 -33.11 -16.58
C GLY A 69 -42.64 -31.90 -17.53
N GLN A 70 -42.80 -30.67 -17.02
CA GLN A 70 -42.68 -29.45 -17.83
C GLN A 70 -41.27 -29.32 -18.40
N ALA A 71 -41.19 -28.92 -19.66
CA ALA A 71 -39.91 -28.73 -20.33
C ALA A 71 -39.23 -27.43 -19.84
N SER A 72 -37.94 -27.53 -19.47
CA SER A 72 -37.19 -26.37 -18.98
C SER A 72 -36.63 -25.51 -20.13
N LEU A 73 -35.85 -26.10 -21.03
CA LEU A 73 -35.13 -25.41 -22.11
C LEU A 73 -35.74 -25.80 -23.47
N VAL A 74 -36.62 -24.97 -24.01
CA VAL A 74 -37.38 -25.28 -25.25
C VAL A 74 -37.50 -24.09 -26.21
N GLN A 75 -36.56 -23.15 -26.15
CA GLN A 75 -36.54 -22.04 -27.11
C GLN A 75 -36.56 -22.56 -28.56
N PRO A 76 -37.29 -21.91 -29.49
CA PRO A 76 -37.98 -20.63 -29.34
C PRO A 76 -39.45 -20.74 -28.86
N LEU A 77 -39.88 -21.90 -28.34
CA LEU A 77 -41.24 -22.05 -27.80
C LEU A 77 -41.42 -21.22 -26.52
N ILE A 78 -42.65 -20.75 -26.31
CA ILE A 78 -43.00 -19.96 -25.13
C ILE A 78 -42.95 -20.85 -23.88
N ASN A 79 -42.24 -20.38 -22.85
CA ASN A 79 -42.23 -21.03 -21.55
C ASN A 79 -43.23 -20.33 -20.61
N PRO A 80 -44.36 -20.97 -20.24
CA PRO A 80 -45.40 -20.31 -19.45
C PRO A 80 -44.92 -19.89 -18.06
N GLY A 81 -43.97 -20.63 -17.46
CA GLY A 81 -43.40 -20.24 -16.17
C GLY A 81 -42.54 -18.98 -16.27
N ALA A 82 -41.80 -18.81 -17.38
CA ALA A 82 -41.01 -17.60 -17.61
C ALA A 82 -41.90 -16.38 -17.89
N GLU A 83 -42.98 -16.54 -18.66
CA GLU A 83 -43.99 -15.48 -18.88
C GLU A 83 -44.65 -15.05 -17.56
N GLU A 84 -45.03 -16.02 -16.73
CA GLU A 84 -45.62 -15.76 -15.42
C GLU A 84 -44.63 -15.05 -14.47
N LEU A 85 -43.36 -15.47 -14.46
CA LEU A 85 -42.31 -14.75 -13.72
C LEU A 85 -42.13 -13.32 -14.24
N ALA A 86 -42.11 -13.11 -15.56
CA ALA A 86 -41.98 -11.78 -16.15
C ALA A 86 -43.15 -10.88 -15.73
N ARG A 87 -44.38 -11.40 -15.78
CA ARG A 87 -45.58 -10.70 -15.33
C ARG A 87 -45.49 -10.28 -13.86
N ARG A 88 -45.14 -11.22 -12.97
CA ARG A 88 -45.00 -10.94 -11.52
C ARG A 88 -43.88 -9.92 -11.24
N LEU A 89 -42.76 -10.01 -11.97
CA LEU A 89 -41.68 -9.03 -11.83
C LEU A 89 -42.11 -7.62 -12.27
N ILE A 90 -42.83 -7.49 -13.38
CA ILE A 90 -43.37 -6.21 -13.86
C ILE A 90 -44.36 -5.62 -12.85
N GLU A 91 -45.24 -6.44 -12.28
CA GLU A 91 -46.24 -6.00 -11.29
C GLU A 91 -45.62 -5.51 -9.98
N LEU A 92 -44.49 -6.08 -9.58
CA LEU A 92 -43.82 -5.75 -8.33
C LEU A 92 -42.77 -4.65 -8.48
N ALA A 93 -42.17 -4.49 -9.66
CA ALA A 93 -41.11 -3.52 -9.90
C ALA A 93 -41.62 -2.06 -9.85
N PRO A 94 -40.86 -1.14 -9.25
CA PRO A 94 -41.27 0.25 -9.13
C PRO A 94 -41.12 1.01 -10.46
N GLY A 95 -42.21 1.63 -10.91
CA GLY A 95 -42.25 2.38 -12.17
C GLY A 95 -43.31 1.85 -13.12
N THR A 96 -43.13 2.14 -14.42
CA THR A 96 -44.04 1.65 -15.48
C THR A 96 -43.23 0.79 -16.44
N HIS A 97 -43.08 -0.48 -16.10
CA HIS A 97 -42.37 -1.46 -16.91
C HIS A 97 -43.36 -2.26 -17.77
N SER A 98 -42.90 -2.75 -18.92
CA SER A 98 -43.73 -3.52 -19.85
C SER A 98 -43.10 -4.83 -20.31
N LYS A 99 -41.78 -5.01 -20.11
CA LYS A 99 -41.04 -6.16 -20.63
C LYS A 99 -39.93 -6.62 -19.68
N VAL A 100 -39.57 -7.90 -19.81
CA VAL A 100 -38.44 -8.51 -19.10
C VAL A 100 -37.59 -9.30 -20.09
N THR A 101 -36.27 -9.15 -20.01
CA THR A 101 -35.30 -10.02 -20.67
C THR A 101 -34.56 -10.83 -19.63
N PHE A 102 -34.72 -12.15 -19.66
CA PHE A 102 -34.01 -13.06 -18.75
C PHE A 102 -32.60 -13.37 -19.24
N THR A 103 -31.70 -13.58 -18.30
CA THR A 103 -30.30 -14.02 -18.48
C THR A 103 -29.95 -15.06 -17.42
N THR A 104 -28.70 -15.52 -17.34
CA THR A 104 -28.27 -16.52 -16.35
C THR A 104 -27.41 -15.97 -15.22
N SER A 105 -26.93 -14.74 -15.33
CA SER A 105 -26.15 -14.08 -14.28
C SER A 105 -26.36 -12.57 -14.29
N GLY A 106 -25.98 -11.92 -13.19
CA GLY A 106 -26.03 -10.45 -13.09
C GLY A 106 -25.16 -9.74 -14.14
N ALA A 107 -23.96 -10.27 -14.43
CA ALA A 107 -23.10 -9.67 -15.46
C ALA A 107 -23.75 -9.78 -16.86
N GLU A 108 -24.39 -10.91 -17.18
CA GLU A 108 -25.17 -11.03 -18.43
C GLU A 108 -26.37 -10.08 -18.44
N THR A 109 -27.02 -9.84 -17.29
CA THR A 109 -28.13 -8.87 -17.19
C THR A 109 -27.65 -7.46 -17.51
N VAL A 110 -26.45 -7.09 -17.04
CA VAL A 110 -25.81 -5.81 -17.38
C VAL A 110 -25.46 -5.73 -18.87
N GLU A 111 -24.90 -6.80 -19.47
CA GLU A 111 -24.64 -6.86 -20.92
C GLU A 111 -25.93 -6.68 -21.74
N ALA A 112 -27.02 -7.32 -21.32
CA ALA A 112 -28.33 -7.17 -21.93
C ALA A 112 -28.83 -5.72 -21.84
N ALA A 113 -28.71 -5.09 -20.67
CA ALA A 113 -29.09 -3.69 -20.45
C ALA A 113 -28.24 -2.71 -21.29
N ILE A 114 -26.93 -2.93 -21.42
CA ILE A 114 -26.06 -2.11 -22.28
C ILE A 114 -26.56 -2.16 -23.73
N LYS A 115 -26.80 -3.37 -24.26
CA LYS A 115 -27.31 -3.57 -25.63
C LYS A 115 -28.69 -2.93 -25.81
N LEU A 116 -29.59 -3.13 -24.86
CA LEU A 116 -30.95 -2.57 -24.85
C LEU A 116 -30.89 -1.04 -24.94
N CYS A 117 -30.14 -0.40 -24.05
CA CYS A 117 -30.07 1.05 -23.97
C CYS A 117 -29.42 1.68 -25.20
N ARG A 118 -28.35 1.06 -25.74
CA ARG A 118 -27.71 1.52 -26.98
C ARG A 118 -28.66 1.38 -28.18
N ALA A 119 -29.38 0.27 -28.28
CA ALA A 119 -30.34 0.07 -29.37
C ALA A 119 -31.53 1.04 -29.30
N ALA A 120 -32.02 1.35 -28.11
CA ALA A 120 -33.12 2.30 -27.92
C ALA A 120 -32.71 3.75 -28.22
N THR A 121 -31.52 4.16 -27.79
CA THR A 121 -31.08 5.56 -27.87
C THR A 121 -30.25 5.89 -29.11
N GLN A 122 -29.67 4.87 -29.77
CA GLN A 122 -28.68 5.01 -30.84
C GLN A 122 -27.44 5.83 -30.40
N ARG A 123 -27.08 5.71 -29.12
CA ARG A 123 -25.94 6.39 -28.48
C ARG A 123 -24.93 5.34 -27.98
N GLU A 124 -23.66 5.72 -27.87
CA GLU A 124 -22.59 4.78 -27.54
C GLU A 124 -22.18 4.80 -26.07
N LEU A 125 -22.17 5.98 -25.44
CA LEU A 125 -21.56 6.16 -24.13
C LEU A 125 -22.41 5.55 -23.02
N VAL A 126 -21.82 4.68 -22.21
CA VAL A 126 -22.39 4.15 -20.98
C VAL A 126 -21.64 4.75 -19.81
N ILE A 127 -22.37 5.30 -18.84
CA ILE A 127 -21.79 5.93 -17.66
C ILE A 127 -22.02 5.02 -16.46
N GLY A 128 -20.95 4.62 -15.78
CA GLY A 128 -21.00 3.99 -14.46
C GLY A 128 -20.57 4.96 -13.36
N THR A 129 -20.38 4.44 -12.16
CA THR A 129 -19.85 5.22 -11.03
C THR A 129 -18.48 4.70 -10.63
N LEU A 130 -17.60 5.57 -10.15
CA LEU A 130 -16.35 5.15 -9.50
C LEU A 130 -16.70 4.22 -8.33
N THR A 131 -15.81 3.26 -8.07
CA THR A 131 -15.96 2.17 -7.08
C THR A 131 -17.16 1.22 -7.24
N GLY A 132 -18.12 1.50 -8.13
CA GLY A 132 -19.28 0.64 -8.40
C GLY A 132 -18.91 -0.67 -9.09
N PHE A 133 -19.76 -1.70 -8.93
CA PHE A 133 -19.54 -3.05 -9.45
C PHE A 133 -20.76 -3.59 -10.20
N HIS A 134 -20.58 -3.83 -11.50
CA HIS A 134 -21.65 -4.29 -12.40
C HIS A 134 -21.31 -5.63 -13.09
N GLY A 135 -20.23 -6.29 -12.69
CA GLY A 135 -19.83 -7.59 -13.21
C GLY A 135 -18.47 -7.59 -13.92
N LYS A 136 -18.09 -8.76 -14.45
CA LYS A 136 -16.73 -9.02 -14.96
C LYS A 136 -16.68 -9.54 -16.40
N THR A 137 -17.80 -9.61 -17.12
CA THR A 137 -17.81 -9.81 -18.57
C THR A 137 -17.33 -8.54 -19.28
N GLN A 138 -16.89 -8.64 -20.54
CA GLN A 138 -16.16 -7.54 -21.21
C GLN A 138 -16.92 -6.20 -21.26
N GLY A 139 -18.24 -6.21 -21.46
CA GLY A 139 -19.07 -5.00 -21.42
C GLY A 139 -19.39 -4.58 -19.99
N ALA A 140 -19.79 -5.51 -19.13
CA ALA A 140 -20.15 -5.23 -17.73
C ALA A 140 -18.98 -4.67 -16.91
N VAL A 141 -17.77 -5.17 -17.14
CA VAL A 141 -16.55 -4.65 -16.49
C VAL A 141 -16.17 -3.26 -17.00
N GLY A 142 -16.63 -2.88 -18.19
CA GLY A 142 -16.54 -1.51 -18.72
C GLY A 142 -17.36 -0.50 -17.90
N VAL A 143 -18.47 -0.94 -17.29
CA VAL A 143 -19.31 -0.14 -16.38
C VAL A 143 -18.77 -0.16 -14.94
N THR A 144 -17.98 -1.18 -14.59
CA THR A 144 -17.39 -1.34 -13.25
C THR A 144 -16.26 -0.31 -13.02
N GLY A 145 -16.40 0.47 -11.94
CA GLY A 145 -15.58 1.66 -11.68
C GLY A 145 -14.13 1.38 -11.31
N LYS A 146 -13.81 0.19 -10.77
CA LYS A 146 -12.45 -0.13 -10.31
C LYS A 146 -11.55 -0.59 -11.48
N ALA A 147 -10.50 0.19 -11.77
CA ALA A 147 -9.58 -0.08 -12.88
C ALA A 147 -8.83 -1.42 -12.75
N THR A 148 -8.55 -1.88 -11.52
CA THR A 148 -7.84 -3.13 -11.24
C THR A 148 -8.55 -4.38 -11.79
N TYR A 149 -9.86 -4.31 -12.07
CA TYR A 149 -10.58 -5.41 -12.72
C TYR A 149 -10.50 -5.40 -14.26
N ARG A 150 -9.95 -4.33 -14.85
CA ARG A 150 -9.81 -4.16 -16.30
C ARG A 150 -8.36 -4.28 -16.77
N GLU A 151 -7.43 -3.68 -16.02
CA GLU A 151 -6.02 -3.54 -16.42
C GLU A 151 -5.30 -4.88 -16.70
N PRO A 152 -5.40 -5.92 -15.85
CA PRO A 152 -4.69 -7.17 -16.11
C PRO A 152 -5.14 -7.90 -17.38
N PHE A 153 -6.36 -7.60 -17.85
CA PHE A 153 -6.98 -8.22 -19.02
C PHE A 153 -6.94 -7.32 -20.26
N GLN A 154 -6.29 -6.15 -20.18
CA GLN A 154 -6.14 -5.20 -21.29
C GLN A 154 -7.49 -4.78 -21.91
N ILE A 155 -8.54 -4.69 -21.10
CA ILE A 155 -9.89 -4.36 -21.57
C ILE A 155 -9.96 -2.88 -21.90
N ARG A 156 -10.35 -2.57 -23.14
CA ARG A 156 -10.54 -1.21 -23.63
C ARG A 156 -11.76 -0.58 -22.95
N ALA A 157 -11.65 0.68 -22.56
CA ALA A 157 -12.73 1.45 -21.94
C ALA A 157 -13.49 2.33 -22.95
N ASP A 158 -13.32 2.11 -24.25
CA ASP A 158 -14.00 2.92 -25.27
C ASP A 158 -15.51 2.79 -25.14
N GLY A 159 -16.21 3.93 -25.12
CA GLY A 159 -17.66 3.95 -24.93
C GLY A 159 -18.12 3.78 -23.48
N PHE A 160 -17.19 3.81 -22.51
CA PHE A 160 -17.50 3.83 -21.08
C PHE A 160 -16.87 5.04 -20.39
N SER A 161 -17.56 5.60 -19.40
CA SER A 161 -17.05 6.64 -18.51
C SER A 161 -17.58 6.44 -17.09
N HIS A 162 -16.94 7.08 -16.11
CA HIS A 162 -17.28 6.93 -14.70
C HIS A 162 -17.28 8.29 -14.02
N VAL A 163 -18.25 8.52 -13.14
CA VAL A 163 -18.35 9.71 -12.29
C VAL A 163 -18.23 9.31 -10.82
N PRO A 164 -17.75 10.18 -9.92
CA PRO A 164 -17.80 9.91 -8.49
C PRO A 164 -19.23 9.59 -8.03
N TYR A 165 -19.40 8.59 -7.17
CA TYR A 165 -20.71 8.25 -6.63
C TYR A 165 -21.22 9.39 -5.74
N GLY A 166 -22.42 9.90 -6.01
CA GLY A 166 -22.97 11.05 -5.30
C GLY A 166 -22.76 12.41 -6.00
N ASP A 167 -21.98 12.47 -7.08
CA ASP A 167 -21.64 13.71 -7.77
C ASP A 167 -22.55 13.97 -8.99
N LEU A 168 -23.56 14.82 -8.78
CA LEU A 168 -24.51 15.20 -9.82
C LEU A 168 -23.90 16.15 -10.86
N GLU A 169 -22.91 16.97 -10.48
CA GLU A 169 -22.29 17.94 -11.40
C GLU A 169 -21.43 17.21 -12.43
N ALA A 170 -20.62 16.26 -11.97
CA ALA A 170 -19.83 15.38 -12.84
C ALA A 170 -20.74 14.56 -13.77
N LEU A 171 -21.84 14.02 -13.25
CA LEU A 171 -22.84 13.32 -14.06
C LEU A 171 -23.43 14.24 -15.13
N GLU A 172 -23.93 15.42 -14.73
CA GLU A 172 -24.57 16.36 -15.65
C GLU A 172 -23.62 16.81 -16.77
N ALA A 173 -22.33 17.02 -16.47
CA ALA A 173 -21.32 17.37 -17.47
C ALA A 173 -21.25 16.35 -18.62
N LEU A 174 -21.30 15.05 -18.31
CA LEU A 174 -21.33 13.99 -19.33
C LEU A 174 -22.69 13.91 -20.03
N LEU A 175 -23.79 14.04 -19.30
CA LEU A 175 -25.15 13.96 -19.88
C LEU A 175 -25.43 15.12 -20.86
N LYS A 176 -24.91 16.32 -20.60
CA LYS A 176 -25.00 17.50 -21.48
C LYS A 176 -24.48 17.26 -22.89
N THR A 177 -23.51 16.35 -23.06
CA THR A 177 -22.97 15.98 -24.38
C THR A 177 -24.00 15.27 -25.26
N ARG A 178 -25.09 14.76 -24.67
CA ARG A 178 -26.13 13.93 -25.31
C ARG A 178 -25.58 12.68 -26.04
N ARG A 179 -24.36 12.26 -25.70
CA ARG A 179 -23.75 11.02 -26.18
C ARG A 179 -24.07 9.81 -25.30
N ALA A 180 -24.56 10.04 -24.08
CA ALA A 180 -24.85 9.00 -23.11
C ALA A 180 -26.14 8.25 -23.44
N ALA A 181 -26.01 6.94 -23.69
CA ALA A 181 -27.11 6.00 -23.85
C ALA A 181 -27.78 5.69 -22.50
N ALA A 182 -26.96 5.41 -21.48
CA ALA A 182 -27.43 5.05 -20.16
C ALA A 182 -26.47 5.47 -19.05
N PHE A 183 -27.05 5.71 -17.87
CA PHE A 183 -26.35 5.81 -16.59
C PHE A 183 -26.72 4.60 -15.73
N PHE A 184 -25.71 3.82 -15.36
CA PHE A 184 -25.81 2.65 -14.49
C PHE A 184 -25.39 3.04 -13.08
N VAL A 185 -26.22 2.68 -12.09
CA VAL A 185 -25.97 2.99 -10.70
C VAL A 185 -26.55 1.92 -9.79
N GLU A 186 -25.83 1.57 -8.73
CA GLU A 186 -26.33 0.70 -7.65
C GLU A 186 -27.12 1.55 -6.63
N ALA A 187 -28.21 1.00 -6.08
CA ALA A 187 -28.96 1.66 -5.01
C ALA A 187 -28.14 1.79 -3.71
N VAL A 188 -27.23 0.84 -3.46
CA VAL A 188 -26.18 0.83 -2.45
C VAL A 188 -24.98 0.15 -3.11
N GLN A 189 -23.82 0.80 -3.17
CA GLN A 189 -22.62 0.20 -3.80
C GLN A 189 -22.09 -0.92 -2.91
N GLY A 190 -22.35 -2.18 -3.28
CA GLY A 190 -22.08 -3.31 -2.40
C GLY A 190 -20.60 -3.61 -2.25
N GLU A 191 -19.92 -3.80 -3.38
CA GLU A 191 -18.51 -4.18 -3.39
C GLU A 191 -17.57 -3.05 -2.96
N ALA A 192 -18.04 -1.80 -2.97
CA ALA A 192 -17.31 -0.60 -2.52
C ALA A 192 -17.27 -0.43 -0.99
N GLY A 193 -17.90 -1.34 -0.23
CA GLY A 193 -18.02 -1.21 1.23
C GLY A 193 -19.45 -1.03 1.73
N MET A 194 -20.46 -1.43 0.95
CA MET A 194 -21.89 -1.22 1.26
C MET A 194 -22.26 0.27 1.38
N ILE A 195 -21.74 1.10 0.48
CA ILE A 195 -21.87 2.56 0.55
C ILE A 195 -23.26 3.02 0.13
N THR A 196 -23.95 3.74 1.01
CA THR A 196 -25.27 4.32 0.70
C THR A 196 -25.12 5.67 -0.02
N PRO A 197 -26.03 6.00 -0.96
CA PRO A 197 -25.97 7.27 -1.68
C PRO A 197 -26.31 8.43 -0.75
N PRO A 198 -25.78 9.65 -1.02
CA PRO A 198 -26.27 10.85 -0.36
C PRO A 198 -27.80 11.00 -0.52
N PRO A 199 -28.52 11.52 0.50
CA PRO A 199 -29.96 11.73 0.41
C PRO A 199 -30.37 12.52 -0.84
N GLY A 200 -31.34 12.01 -1.59
CA GLY A 200 -31.87 12.65 -2.81
C GLY A 200 -31.02 12.47 -4.08
N TYR A 201 -29.78 11.96 -3.99
CA TYR A 201 -28.88 11.79 -5.13
C TYR A 201 -29.50 10.96 -6.26
N LEU A 202 -29.98 9.74 -5.97
CA LEU A 202 -30.49 8.84 -7.00
C LEU A 202 -31.72 9.41 -7.73
N LEU A 203 -32.61 10.09 -7.00
CA LEU A 203 -33.80 10.71 -7.59
C LEU A 203 -33.41 11.89 -8.50
N ALA A 204 -32.45 12.71 -8.06
CA ALA A 204 -31.90 13.79 -8.88
C ALA A 204 -31.18 13.26 -10.13
N ALA A 205 -30.37 12.21 -9.99
CA ALA A 205 -29.69 11.55 -11.11
C ALA A 205 -30.68 10.99 -12.14
N GLN A 206 -31.77 10.35 -11.69
CA GLN A 206 -32.86 9.89 -12.56
C GLN A 206 -33.50 11.05 -13.33
N ASN A 207 -33.78 12.17 -12.65
CA ASN A 207 -34.38 13.34 -13.28
C ASN A 207 -33.42 14.00 -14.29
N LEU A 208 -32.12 14.06 -14.00
CA LEU A 208 -31.11 14.51 -14.95
C LEU A 208 -31.04 13.59 -16.18
N CYS A 209 -31.05 12.28 -15.99
CA CYS A 209 -31.07 11.32 -17.10
C CYS A 209 -32.26 11.59 -18.04
N ARG A 210 -33.47 11.76 -17.48
CA ARG A 210 -34.68 12.14 -18.23
C ARG A 210 -34.52 13.46 -18.99
N GLN A 211 -33.96 14.49 -18.36
CA GLN A 211 -33.73 15.80 -18.98
C GLN A 211 -32.86 15.72 -20.25
N TYR A 212 -31.84 14.86 -20.26
CA TYR A 212 -30.91 14.71 -21.38
C TYR A 212 -31.24 13.53 -22.32
N GLY A 213 -32.34 12.81 -22.06
CA GLY A 213 -32.76 11.65 -22.84
C GLY A 213 -31.77 10.47 -22.73
N THR A 214 -31.11 10.35 -21.58
CA THR A 214 -30.28 9.19 -21.22
C THR A 214 -31.11 8.26 -20.35
N LEU A 215 -30.99 6.95 -20.56
CA LEU A 215 -31.76 5.96 -19.79
C LEU A 215 -31.15 5.76 -18.39
N PHE A 216 -31.99 5.77 -17.36
CA PHE A 216 -31.57 5.51 -15.98
C PHE A 216 -31.70 4.02 -15.66
N VAL A 217 -30.56 3.36 -15.47
CA VAL A 217 -30.46 1.92 -15.17
C VAL A 217 -30.10 1.74 -13.70
N LEU A 218 -31.03 1.20 -12.92
CA LEU A 218 -30.80 0.86 -11.53
C LEU A 218 -30.38 -0.60 -11.40
N ASP A 219 -29.16 -0.82 -10.96
CA ASP A 219 -28.65 -2.15 -10.65
C ASP A 219 -29.09 -2.55 -9.23
N GLU A 220 -30.09 -3.45 -9.17
CA GLU A 220 -30.60 -4.05 -7.94
C GLU A 220 -30.24 -5.54 -7.84
N ILE A 221 -29.21 -5.99 -8.58
CA ILE A 221 -28.76 -7.39 -8.58
C ILE A 221 -28.39 -7.84 -7.17
N GLN A 222 -27.85 -6.93 -6.34
CA GLN A 222 -27.52 -7.20 -4.94
C GLN A 222 -28.50 -6.59 -3.93
N THR A 223 -29.03 -5.40 -4.18
CA THR A 223 -29.88 -4.66 -3.21
C THR A 223 -31.34 -5.10 -3.20
N GLY A 224 -31.79 -5.70 -4.29
CA GLY A 224 -33.18 -6.11 -4.47
C GLY A 224 -33.58 -7.33 -3.65
N LEU A 225 -34.85 -7.69 -3.79
CA LEU A 225 -35.47 -8.91 -3.26
C LEU A 225 -35.31 -9.06 -1.74
N GLY A 226 -35.53 -7.97 -0.99
CA GLY A 226 -35.58 -7.97 0.47
C GLY A 226 -34.27 -7.65 1.17
N ARG A 227 -33.15 -7.61 0.45
CA ARG A 227 -31.82 -7.42 1.04
C ARG A 227 -31.69 -6.14 1.87
N THR A 228 -32.26 -5.05 1.38
CA THR A 228 -32.22 -3.73 2.05
C THR A 228 -33.37 -3.51 3.03
N GLY A 229 -34.17 -4.55 3.32
CA GLY A 229 -35.39 -4.47 4.15
C GLY A 229 -36.66 -4.18 3.35
N GLU A 230 -36.53 -3.87 2.07
CA GLU A 230 -37.63 -3.65 1.12
C GLU A 230 -37.52 -4.63 -0.05
N LEU A 231 -38.63 -4.88 -0.76
CA LEU A 231 -38.59 -5.73 -1.96
C LEU A 231 -37.66 -5.16 -3.04
N PHE A 232 -37.65 -3.84 -3.20
CA PHE A 232 -36.73 -3.09 -4.05
C PHE A 232 -36.21 -1.89 -3.27
N ALA A 233 -34.90 -1.64 -3.32
CA ALA A 233 -34.33 -0.45 -2.70
C ALA A 233 -34.85 0.84 -3.36
N ALA A 234 -35.19 0.78 -4.66
CA ALA A 234 -35.83 1.85 -5.41
C ALA A 234 -37.08 2.43 -4.73
N THR A 235 -37.91 1.59 -4.11
CA THR A 235 -39.14 2.01 -3.44
C THR A 235 -38.84 3.02 -2.34
N ALA A 236 -37.80 2.77 -1.54
CA ALA A 236 -37.42 3.67 -0.46
C ALA A 236 -36.85 5.02 -0.93
N HIS A 237 -36.39 5.11 -2.17
CA HIS A 237 -35.88 6.32 -2.78
C HIS A 237 -36.91 7.01 -3.70
N GLY A 238 -38.13 6.47 -3.81
CA GLY A 238 -39.17 6.99 -4.71
C GLY A 238 -38.76 6.93 -6.18
N LEU A 239 -37.91 5.99 -6.55
CA LEU A 239 -37.39 5.86 -7.91
C LEU A 239 -38.40 5.16 -8.82
N THR A 240 -38.34 5.53 -10.10
CA THR A 240 -39.08 4.91 -11.20
C THR A 240 -38.11 4.71 -12.36
N PRO A 241 -37.15 3.76 -12.23
CA PRO A 241 -36.08 3.59 -13.20
C PRO A 241 -36.60 3.23 -14.58
N ASP A 242 -35.83 3.55 -15.63
CA ASP A 242 -36.17 3.08 -16.98
C ASP A 242 -35.90 1.57 -17.11
N VAL A 243 -34.85 1.11 -16.43
CA VAL A 243 -34.42 -0.29 -16.38
C VAL A 243 -34.06 -0.66 -14.93
N VAL A 244 -34.51 -1.82 -14.46
CA VAL A 244 -34.13 -2.44 -13.19
C VAL A 244 -33.48 -3.79 -13.46
N LEU A 245 -32.32 -4.03 -12.85
CA LEU A 245 -31.58 -5.29 -13.00
C LEU A 245 -31.71 -6.15 -11.75
N LEU A 246 -32.08 -7.41 -11.91
CA LEU A 246 -32.14 -8.43 -10.86
C LEU A 246 -31.34 -9.68 -11.26
N ALA A 247 -31.09 -10.58 -10.31
CA ALA A 247 -29.78 -11.08 -9.94
C ALA A 247 -29.90 -12.07 -8.78
N LYS A 248 -28.81 -12.78 -8.45
CA LYS A 248 -28.51 -13.35 -7.13
C LYS A 248 -29.71 -14.01 -6.43
N ALA A 249 -30.37 -13.28 -5.51
CA ALA A 249 -31.48 -13.78 -4.71
C ALA A 249 -32.65 -14.33 -5.54
N LEU A 250 -32.84 -13.87 -6.78
CA LEU A 250 -33.87 -14.38 -7.70
C LEU A 250 -33.71 -15.89 -7.97
N GLY A 251 -32.48 -16.39 -7.87
CA GLY A 251 -32.16 -17.81 -8.04
C GLY A 251 -32.40 -18.68 -6.80
N GLY A 252 -32.86 -18.10 -5.68
CA GLY A 252 -33.16 -18.83 -4.45
C GLY A 252 -31.98 -19.57 -3.82
N GLY A 253 -30.74 -19.24 -4.19
CA GLY A 253 -29.51 -19.92 -3.76
C GLY A 253 -29.14 -21.18 -4.54
N VAL A 254 -29.89 -21.54 -5.58
CA VAL A 254 -29.75 -22.84 -6.29
C VAL A 254 -29.78 -22.74 -7.82
N ALA A 255 -30.43 -21.71 -8.38
CA ALA A 255 -30.53 -21.51 -9.83
C ALA A 255 -29.78 -20.26 -10.29
N ALA A 256 -29.25 -20.31 -11.51
CA ALA A 256 -28.60 -19.19 -12.17
C ALA A 256 -29.63 -18.46 -13.05
N ILE A 257 -30.04 -17.26 -12.65
CA ILE A 257 -31.02 -16.44 -13.34
C ILE A 257 -30.73 -14.96 -13.10
N GLY A 258 -30.94 -14.14 -14.13
CA GLY A 258 -31.00 -12.69 -14.05
C GLY A 258 -32.19 -12.16 -14.85
N ALA A 259 -32.62 -10.94 -14.54
CA ALA A 259 -33.77 -10.30 -15.18
C ALA A 259 -33.51 -8.81 -15.40
N CYS A 260 -33.57 -8.39 -16.65
CA CYS A 260 -33.55 -6.99 -17.05
C CYS A 260 -35.00 -6.56 -17.28
N ILE A 261 -35.56 -5.79 -16.34
CA ILE A 261 -36.95 -5.30 -16.36
C ILE A 261 -36.93 -3.88 -16.91
N TYR A 262 -37.74 -3.57 -17.92
CA TYR A 262 -37.67 -2.26 -18.58
C TYR A 262 -39.02 -1.75 -19.09
N GLY A 263 -39.10 -0.42 -19.21
CA GLY A 263 -40.25 0.28 -19.79
C GLY A 263 -40.28 0.27 -21.31
N GLU A 264 -41.42 0.62 -21.88
CA GLU A 264 -41.63 0.63 -23.34
C GLU A 264 -40.63 1.52 -24.09
N GLN A 265 -40.18 2.61 -23.46
CA GLN A 265 -39.19 3.53 -24.01
C GLN A 265 -37.80 2.90 -24.25
N CYS A 266 -37.49 1.79 -23.58
CA CYS A 266 -36.23 1.07 -23.76
C CYS A 266 -36.34 -0.02 -24.84
N TRP A 267 -37.56 -0.36 -25.27
CA TRP A 267 -37.76 -1.42 -26.24
C TRP A 267 -37.35 -0.97 -27.64
N SER A 268 -36.69 -1.86 -28.38
CA SER A 268 -36.46 -1.69 -29.80
C SER A 268 -36.53 -3.02 -30.53
N ARG A 269 -37.02 -2.98 -31.77
CA ARG A 269 -37.08 -4.17 -32.63
C ARG A 269 -35.70 -4.78 -32.87
N ASP A 270 -34.66 -3.94 -32.93
CA ASP A 270 -33.29 -4.40 -33.14
C ASP A 270 -32.75 -5.17 -31.93
N PHE A 271 -33.07 -4.75 -30.71
CA PHE A 271 -32.67 -5.51 -29.53
C PHE A 271 -33.37 -6.87 -29.48
N ASP A 272 -34.70 -6.89 -29.56
CA ASP A 272 -35.51 -8.10 -29.47
C ASP A 272 -35.15 -9.14 -30.53
N ARG A 273 -34.77 -8.70 -31.73
CA ARG A 273 -34.39 -9.59 -32.83
C ARG A 273 -33.02 -10.23 -32.64
N HIS A 274 -32.07 -9.53 -32.00
CA HIS A 274 -30.66 -9.91 -32.03
C HIS A 274 -30.07 -10.29 -30.66
N HIS A 275 -30.77 -10.05 -29.56
CA HIS A 275 -30.35 -10.52 -28.24
C HIS A 275 -31.01 -11.87 -27.92
N SER A 276 -30.21 -12.88 -27.60
CA SER A 276 -30.68 -14.18 -27.12
C SER A 276 -29.62 -14.84 -26.23
N SER A 277 -30.04 -15.85 -25.47
CA SER A 277 -29.15 -16.71 -24.67
C SER A 277 -29.75 -18.10 -24.54
N THR A 278 -28.95 -19.14 -24.78
CA THR A 278 -29.39 -20.55 -24.85
C THR A 278 -30.06 -21.04 -23.57
N PHE A 279 -29.52 -20.64 -22.42
CA PHE A 279 -30.00 -21.07 -21.10
C PHE A 279 -30.95 -20.07 -20.44
N ALA A 280 -31.10 -18.87 -21.03
CA ALA A 280 -32.09 -17.91 -20.58
C ALA A 280 -33.52 -18.42 -20.81
N VAL A 281 -34.50 -17.79 -20.16
CA VAL A 281 -35.93 -18.11 -20.33
C VAL A 281 -36.22 -19.60 -20.09
N ASN A 282 -35.66 -20.16 -19.01
CA ASN A 282 -35.83 -21.59 -18.68
C ASN A 282 -36.85 -21.80 -17.56
N GLY A 283 -37.71 -22.81 -17.74
CA GLY A 283 -38.84 -23.07 -16.82
C GLY A 283 -38.41 -23.44 -15.41
N PHE A 284 -37.28 -24.13 -15.26
CA PHE A 284 -36.75 -24.54 -13.95
C PHE A 284 -36.40 -23.32 -13.09
N SER A 285 -35.61 -22.39 -13.64
CA SER A 285 -35.20 -21.17 -12.93
C SER A 285 -36.38 -20.23 -12.73
N ALA A 286 -37.33 -20.22 -13.67
CA ALA A 286 -38.54 -19.41 -13.54
C ALA A 286 -39.43 -19.88 -12.37
N ALA A 287 -39.62 -21.20 -12.20
CA ALA A 287 -40.35 -21.76 -11.07
C ALA A 287 -39.71 -21.39 -9.71
N ILE A 288 -38.38 -21.41 -9.65
CA ILE A 288 -37.64 -21.00 -8.45
C ILE A 288 -37.78 -19.49 -8.21
N GLY A 289 -37.67 -18.67 -9.26
CA GLY A 289 -37.87 -17.23 -9.17
C GLY A 289 -39.27 -16.86 -8.67
N LEU A 290 -40.30 -17.58 -9.13
CA LEU A 290 -41.67 -17.43 -8.62
C LEU A 290 -41.76 -17.77 -7.14
N ALA A 291 -41.18 -18.88 -6.70
CA ALA A 291 -41.15 -19.27 -5.29
C ALA A 291 -40.42 -18.23 -4.41
N VAL A 292 -39.36 -17.59 -4.93
CA VAL A 292 -38.70 -16.46 -4.24
C VAL A 292 -39.67 -15.28 -4.08
N LEU A 293 -40.36 -14.88 -5.14
CA LEU A 293 -41.31 -13.77 -5.08
C LEU A 293 -42.48 -14.08 -4.14
N ASP A 294 -43.00 -15.30 -4.18
CA ASP A 294 -44.08 -15.74 -3.30
C ASP A 294 -43.65 -15.73 -1.85
N GLN A 295 -42.45 -16.22 -1.52
CA GLN A 295 -41.93 -16.16 -0.14
C GLN A 295 -41.77 -14.73 0.37
N LEU A 296 -41.32 -13.80 -0.48
CA LEU A 296 -41.14 -12.39 -0.09
C LEU A 296 -42.46 -11.64 0.06
N THR A 297 -43.49 -12.01 -0.71
CA THR A 297 -44.77 -11.30 -0.76
C THR A 297 -45.87 -11.95 0.08
N ALA A 298 -45.72 -13.22 0.47
CA ALA A 298 -46.67 -13.94 1.32
C ALA A 298 -46.85 -13.31 2.70
N ASN A 299 -48.01 -13.59 3.32
CA ASN A 299 -48.34 -13.18 4.69
C ASN A 299 -48.10 -11.69 4.97
N ASP A 300 -48.52 -10.83 4.04
CA ASP A 300 -48.30 -9.38 4.11
C ASP A 300 -46.81 -9.02 4.29
N GLY A 301 -45.95 -9.66 3.51
CA GLY A 301 -44.50 -9.42 3.50
C GLY A 301 -43.79 -9.80 4.80
N ALA A 302 -44.25 -10.84 5.51
CA ALA A 302 -43.70 -11.23 6.81
C ALA A 302 -42.17 -11.44 6.78
N GLN A 303 -41.64 -12.07 5.72
CA GLN A 303 -40.21 -12.28 5.54
C GLN A 303 -39.43 -10.97 5.37
N LEU A 304 -39.98 -9.99 4.63
CA LEU A 304 -39.39 -8.67 4.46
C LEU A 304 -39.36 -7.90 5.78
N LYS A 305 -40.49 -7.93 6.53
CA LYS A 305 -40.59 -7.31 7.86
C LYS A 305 -39.58 -7.92 8.85
N HIS A 306 -39.41 -9.24 8.85
CA HIS A 306 -38.37 -9.89 9.64
C HIS A 306 -36.98 -9.41 9.25
N ALA A 307 -36.64 -9.44 7.95
CA ALA A 307 -35.33 -8.97 7.47
C ALA A 307 -35.05 -7.51 7.86
N ALA A 308 -36.06 -6.63 7.77
CA ALA A 308 -35.96 -5.24 8.20
C ALA A 308 -35.72 -5.12 9.72
N GLN A 309 -36.45 -5.89 10.54
CA GLN A 309 -36.28 -5.90 12.00
C GLN A 309 -34.89 -6.40 12.42
N GLN A 310 -34.40 -7.47 11.79
CA GLN A 310 -33.05 -7.99 12.05
C GLN A 310 -31.97 -7.01 11.57
N GLY A 311 -32.19 -6.35 10.43
CA GLY A 311 -31.31 -5.29 9.93
C GLY A 311 -31.17 -4.14 10.92
N VAL A 312 -32.27 -3.68 11.53
CA VAL A 312 -32.25 -2.65 12.58
C VAL A 312 -31.47 -3.12 13.81
N TYR A 313 -31.70 -4.35 14.27
CA TYR A 313 -31.00 -4.92 15.42
C TYR A 313 -29.49 -5.04 15.18
N LEU A 314 -29.11 -5.61 14.04
CA LEU A 314 -27.71 -5.77 13.63
C LEU A 314 -27.00 -4.42 13.47
N TYR A 315 -27.63 -3.45 12.81
CA TYR A 315 -27.07 -2.11 12.63
C TYR A 315 -26.81 -1.43 13.98
N ALA A 316 -27.74 -1.54 14.93
CA ALA A 316 -27.58 -0.97 16.27
C ALA A 316 -26.41 -1.61 17.04
N GLY A 317 -26.26 -2.94 16.97
CA GLY A 317 -25.14 -3.66 17.59
C GLY A 317 -23.78 -3.27 17.00
N LEU A 318 -23.69 -3.22 15.67
CA LEU A 318 -22.47 -2.79 14.98
C LEU A 318 -22.14 -1.31 15.24
N SER A 319 -23.16 -0.44 15.28
CA SER A 319 -22.98 0.98 15.62
C SER A 319 -22.40 1.16 17.01
N ARG A 320 -22.83 0.34 17.97
CA ARG A 320 -22.27 0.33 19.32
C ARG A 320 -20.81 -0.09 19.33
N LEU A 321 -20.40 -1.09 18.55
CA LEU A 321 -18.99 -1.46 18.42
C LEU A 321 -18.13 -0.32 17.86
N VAL A 322 -18.65 0.43 16.87
CA VAL A 322 -17.96 1.62 16.34
C VAL A 322 -17.80 2.70 17.42
N GLN A 323 -18.80 2.87 18.29
CA GLN A 323 -18.74 3.84 19.40
C GLN A 323 -17.81 3.38 20.54
N ASP A 324 -17.83 2.09 20.88
CA ASP A 324 -17.09 1.51 22.00
C ASP A 324 -15.60 1.28 21.63
N TYR A 325 -15.27 1.08 20.35
CA TYR A 325 -13.92 0.83 19.84
C TYR A 325 -13.58 1.66 18.58
N PRO A 326 -13.63 3.00 18.64
CA PRO A 326 -13.41 3.89 17.50
C PRO A 326 -11.99 3.85 16.94
N GLU A 327 -11.02 3.30 17.67
CA GLU A 327 -9.65 3.03 17.24
C GLU A 327 -9.53 1.77 16.38
N VAL A 328 -10.51 0.86 16.45
CA VAL A 328 -10.55 -0.39 15.66
C VAL A 328 -11.52 -0.27 14.49
N PHE A 329 -12.72 0.25 14.73
CA PHE A 329 -13.75 0.40 13.70
C PHE A 329 -13.88 1.87 13.31
N HIS A 330 -13.79 2.14 12.00
CA HIS A 330 -13.85 3.49 11.46
C HIS A 330 -15.28 3.96 11.24
N SER A 331 -16.10 3.15 10.57
CA SER A 331 -17.46 3.51 10.17
C SER A 331 -18.30 2.26 9.90
N LEU A 332 -19.61 2.46 9.91
CA LEU A 332 -20.61 1.49 9.49
C LEU A 332 -21.48 2.14 8.43
N ASP A 333 -21.68 1.46 7.31
CA ASP A 333 -22.60 1.90 6.25
C ASP A 333 -23.42 0.71 5.74
N GLY A 334 -24.41 1.00 4.92
CA GLY A 334 -25.31 0.04 4.32
C GLY A 334 -26.74 0.15 4.82
N ARG A 335 -27.58 -0.81 4.40
CA ARG A 335 -29.02 -0.79 4.69
C ARG A 335 -29.58 -2.21 4.85
N GLY A 336 -30.53 -2.38 5.77
CA GLY A 336 -31.16 -3.68 6.03
C GLY A 336 -30.14 -4.72 6.45
N LEU A 337 -30.12 -5.86 5.76
CA LEU A 337 -29.12 -6.93 5.96
C LEU A 337 -27.99 -6.85 4.91
N MET A 338 -27.63 -5.65 4.49
CA MET A 338 -26.49 -5.38 3.61
C MET A 338 -25.63 -4.30 4.26
N LEU A 339 -24.73 -4.72 5.14
CA LEU A 339 -23.95 -3.82 5.99
C LEU A 339 -22.45 -4.02 5.78
N GLY A 340 -21.72 -2.91 5.83
CA GLY A 340 -20.26 -2.86 5.72
C GLY A 340 -19.65 -2.24 6.96
N LEU A 341 -18.89 -3.04 7.73
CA LEU A 341 -18.15 -2.54 8.88
C LEU A 341 -16.71 -2.23 8.46
N LYS A 342 -16.36 -0.96 8.38
CA LYS A 342 -15.02 -0.51 7.99
C LYS A 342 -14.08 -0.53 9.18
N PHE A 343 -12.96 -1.23 9.03
CA PHE A 343 -11.89 -1.26 10.04
C PHE A 343 -10.95 -0.08 9.82
N ARG A 344 -10.39 0.43 10.91
CA ARG A 344 -9.19 1.27 10.85
C ARG A 344 -8.00 0.40 10.52
N ARG A 345 -7.04 0.99 9.80
CA ARG A 345 -5.77 0.32 9.55
C ARG A 345 -5.05 0.07 10.86
N TRP A 346 -4.47 -1.10 11.02
CA TRP A 346 -3.70 -1.44 12.22
C TRP A 346 -2.42 -0.59 12.27
N SER A 347 -2.06 -0.11 13.46
CA SER A 347 -0.80 0.59 13.72
C SER A 347 0.34 -0.41 13.87
N GLY A 348 1.47 -0.21 13.19
CA GLY A 348 2.61 -1.12 13.21
C GLY A 348 3.55 -0.95 14.39
N GLU A 349 3.07 -0.58 15.58
CA GLU A 349 3.95 -0.29 16.72
C GLU A 349 4.72 -1.53 17.24
N ARG A 350 4.18 -2.75 17.03
CA ARG A 350 4.85 -4.01 17.38
C ARG A 350 5.31 -4.82 16.16
N LEU A 351 4.51 -4.83 15.10
CA LEU A 351 4.74 -5.62 13.89
C LEU A 351 4.39 -4.79 12.66
N TYR A 352 5.39 -4.17 12.04
CA TYR A 352 5.23 -3.38 10.82
C TYR A 352 4.60 -4.18 9.68
N THR A 353 4.91 -5.47 9.60
CA THR A 353 4.35 -6.37 8.59
C THR A 353 2.83 -6.48 8.71
N LEU A 354 2.25 -6.39 9.93
CA LEU A 354 0.79 -6.39 10.11
C LEU A 354 0.12 -5.09 9.70
N SER A 355 0.77 -3.94 9.92
CA SER A 355 0.27 -2.67 9.36
C SER A 355 0.31 -2.66 7.84
N LEU A 356 1.35 -3.26 7.24
CA LEU A 356 1.42 -3.43 5.78
C LEU A 356 0.37 -4.43 5.28
N ALA A 357 0.13 -5.52 6.01
CA ALA A 357 -1.01 -6.43 5.76
C ALA A 357 -2.33 -5.69 5.76
N SER A 358 -2.53 -4.75 6.68
CA SER A 358 -3.69 -3.88 6.67
C SER A 358 -3.73 -2.92 5.48
N ALA A 359 -2.61 -2.33 5.09
CA ALA A 359 -2.53 -1.45 3.93
C ALA A 359 -2.87 -2.20 2.62
N PHE A 360 -2.46 -3.47 2.52
CA PHE A 360 -2.70 -4.32 1.35
C PHE A 360 -4.06 -5.04 1.40
N GLY A 361 -4.92 -4.73 2.38
CA GLY A 361 -6.28 -5.26 2.47
C GLY A 361 -6.39 -6.69 3.02
N ALA A 362 -5.35 -7.22 3.66
CA ALA A 362 -5.36 -8.54 4.29
C ALA A 362 -5.93 -8.52 5.73
N LEU A 363 -6.15 -7.35 6.32
CA LEU A 363 -6.70 -7.21 7.69
C LEU A 363 -8.04 -7.93 7.86
N VAL A 364 -9.03 -7.61 7.01
CA VAL A 364 -10.36 -8.19 7.13
C VAL A 364 -10.35 -9.70 6.84
N PRO A 365 -9.65 -10.20 5.80
CA PRO A 365 -9.41 -11.63 5.64
C PRO A 365 -8.87 -12.35 6.89
N ILE A 366 -7.89 -11.77 7.58
CA ILE A 366 -7.34 -12.32 8.84
C ILE A 366 -8.42 -12.35 9.93
N VAL A 367 -9.19 -11.27 10.07
CA VAL A 367 -10.32 -11.21 11.01
C VAL A 367 -11.36 -12.28 10.69
N CYS A 368 -11.68 -12.52 9.41
CA CYS A 368 -12.60 -13.58 9.00
C CYS A 368 -12.09 -14.97 9.40
N GLY A 369 -10.80 -15.25 9.23
CA GLY A 369 -10.18 -16.50 9.70
C GLY A 369 -10.34 -16.70 11.20
N TYR A 370 -10.12 -15.64 11.98
CA TYR A 370 -10.32 -15.65 13.43
C TYR A 370 -11.79 -15.91 13.80
N LEU A 371 -12.73 -15.16 13.22
CA LEU A 371 -14.17 -15.30 13.47
C LEU A 371 -14.65 -16.72 13.13
N LYS A 372 -14.16 -17.30 12.02
CA LYS A 372 -14.45 -18.68 11.63
C LYS A 372 -13.98 -19.65 12.70
N SER A 373 -12.69 -19.59 13.05
CA SER A 373 -12.05 -20.54 13.94
C SER A 373 -12.57 -20.47 15.39
N ARG A 374 -12.81 -19.26 15.90
CA ARG A 374 -13.07 -19.02 17.33
C ARG A 374 -14.54 -18.82 17.67
N HIS A 375 -15.32 -18.28 16.73
CA HIS A 375 -16.72 -17.95 16.95
C HIS A 375 -17.67 -18.74 16.03
N GLY A 376 -17.13 -19.57 15.12
CA GLY A 376 -17.97 -20.29 14.16
C GLY A 376 -18.72 -19.35 13.23
N VAL A 377 -18.14 -18.18 12.92
CA VAL A 377 -18.79 -17.14 12.10
C VAL A 377 -18.07 -17.04 10.76
N TYR A 378 -18.81 -17.24 9.66
CA TYR A 378 -18.28 -17.11 8.32
C TYR A 378 -18.59 -15.73 7.74
N CYS A 379 -17.54 -14.95 7.49
CA CYS A 379 -17.60 -13.63 6.86
C CYS A 379 -16.54 -13.51 5.77
N LEU A 380 -16.65 -12.47 4.95
CA LEU A 380 -15.67 -12.13 3.90
C LEU A 380 -15.48 -10.60 3.83
N PRO A 381 -14.36 -10.11 3.26
CA PRO A 381 -14.24 -8.70 2.90
C PRO A 381 -15.16 -8.34 1.71
N THR A 382 -15.25 -7.04 1.43
CA THR A 382 -15.77 -6.58 0.12
C THR A 382 -14.69 -6.70 -0.97
N LEU A 383 -15.08 -6.78 -2.25
CA LEU A 383 -14.12 -6.99 -3.33
C LEU A 383 -13.35 -5.71 -3.70
N THR A 384 -14.00 -4.55 -3.66
CA THR A 384 -13.39 -3.26 -4.06
C THR A 384 -12.72 -2.56 -2.88
N GLU A 385 -13.22 -2.73 -1.65
CA GLU A 385 -12.59 -2.16 -0.45
C GLU A 385 -12.16 -3.26 0.54
N GLY A 386 -10.85 -3.52 0.61
CA GLY A 386 -10.28 -4.65 1.37
C GLY A 386 -10.40 -4.51 2.89
N ASN A 387 -10.58 -3.28 3.42
CA ASN A 387 -10.71 -3.02 4.85
C ASN A 387 -12.16 -2.92 5.34
N VAL A 388 -13.14 -3.38 4.55
CA VAL A 388 -14.55 -3.45 4.96
C VAL A 388 -14.99 -4.92 5.07
N LEU A 389 -15.49 -5.28 6.25
CA LEU A 389 -16.14 -6.57 6.50
C LEU A 389 -17.56 -6.52 5.94
N ARG A 390 -17.85 -7.43 5.01
CA ARG A 390 -19.21 -7.66 4.51
C ARG A 390 -20.01 -8.41 5.55
N ILE A 391 -21.19 -7.88 5.85
CA ILE A 391 -22.19 -8.54 6.69
C ILE A 391 -23.50 -8.58 5.89
N GLN A 392 -23.75 -9.75 5.27
CA GLN A 392 -24.84 -10.00 4.35
C GLN A 392 -25.48 -11.39 4.58
N PRO A 393 -25.98 -11.69 5.79
CA PRO A 393 -26.53 -13.01 6.12
C PRO A 393 -27.82 -13.31 5.31
N PRO A 394 -28.29 -14.56 5.24
CA PRO A 394 -29.64 -14.84 4.75
C PRO A 394 -30.72 -14.02 5.47
N LEU A 395 -31.83 -13.73 4.79
CA LEU A 395 -32.97 -12.96 5.31
C LEU A 395 -33.65 -13.64 6.50
N CYS A 396 -33.45 -14.95 6.69
CA CYS A 396 -33.94 -15.75 7.81
C CYS A 396 -32.99 -15.78 9.01
N ILE A 397 -31.97 -14.91 9.07
CA ILE A 397 -31.07 -14.81 10.21
C ILE A 397 -31.82 -14.51 11.51
N GLU A 398 -31.33 -15.06 12.62
CA GLU A 398 -31.93 -14.89 13.94
C GLU A 398 -31.05 -14.01 14.86
N ARG A 399 -31.65 -13.42 15.89
CA ARG A 399 -30.92 -12.53 16.83
C ARG A 399 -29.76 -13.22 17.52
N ALA A 400 -29.94 -14.48 17.92
CA ALA A 400 -28.88 -15.26 18.58
C ALA A 400 -27.65 -15.43 17.67
N ASP A 401 -27.85 -15.53 16.36
CA ASP A 401 -26.75 -15.59 15.39
C ASP A 401 -26.04 -14.25 15.29
N ILE A 402 -26.80 -13.16 15.24
CA ILE A 402 -26.28 -11.78 15.24
C ILE A 402 -25.44 -11.53 16.50
N ASP A 403 -25.90 -11.98 17.66
CA ASP A 403 -25.20 -11.81 18.93
C ASP A 403 -23.81 -12.48 18.90
N LEU A 404 -23.69 -13.68 18.30
CA LEU A 404 -22.41 -14.38 18.12
C LEU A 404 -21.42 -13.61 17.23
N LEU A 405 -21.91 -12.97 16.15
CA LEU A 405 -21.08 -12.09 15.32
C LEU A 405 -20.59 -10.88 16.14
N LEU A 406 -21.48 -10.23 16.89
CA LEU A 406 -21.14 -9.05 17.70
C LEU A 406 -20.13 -9.39 18.79
N GLU A 407 -20.28 -10.54 19.46
CA GLU A 407 -19.32 -11.05 20.43
C GLU A 407 -17.95 -11.31 19.80
N GLY A 408 -17.90 -11.93 18.62
CA GLY A 408 -16.66 -12.16 17.89
C GLY A 408 -15.96 -10.88 17.47
N LEU A 409 -16.70 -9.90 16.96
CA LEU A 409 -16.15 -8.59 16.60
C LEU A 409 -15.65 -7.81 17.82
N LYS A 410 -16.34 -7.92 18.96
CA LYS A 410 -15.87 -7.36 20.21
C LYS A 410 -14.53 -7.99 20.63
N ALA A 411 -14.39 -9.32 20.55
CA ALA A 411 -13.15 -10.01 20.87
C ALA A 411 -11.99 -9.59 19.94
N VAL A 412 -12.27 -9.41 18.64
CA VAL A 412 -11.32 -8.83 17.68
C VAL A 412 -10.88 -7.44 18.13
N ALA A 413 -11.82 -6.58 18.49
CA ALA A 413 -11.51 -5.23 18.93
C ALA A 413 -10.64 -5.24 20.20
N GLU A 414 -10.98 -6.07 21.18
CA GLU A 414 -10.19 -6.25 22.39
C GLU A 414 -8.75 -6.69 22.07
N LEU A 415 -8.53 -7.65 21.17
CA LEU A 415 -7.18 -8.04 20.75
C LEU A 415 -6.40 -6.89 20.08
N VAL A 416 -7.07 -6.07 19.26
CA VAL A 416 -6.44 -4.93 18.58
C VAL A 416 -6.06 -3.83 19.57
N VAL A 417 -6.97 -3.43 20.47
CA VAL A 417 -6.72 -2.38 21.48
C VAL A 417 -5.58 -2.76 22.43
N HIS A 418 -5.44 -4.05 22.72
CA HIS A 418 -4.36 -4.55 23.57
C HIS A 418 -3.07 -4.87 22.80
N ASN A 419 -2.95 -4.48 21.53
CA ASN A 419 -1.78 -4.72 20.67
C ASN A 419 -1.41 -6.22 20.55
N GLN A 420 -2.43 -7.06 20.43
CA GLN A 420 -2.34 -8.50 20.26
C GLN A 420 -2.90 -8.96 18.90
N GLN A 421 -2.82 -8.13 17.86
CA GLN A 421 -3.35 -8.46 16.52
C GLN A 421 -2.78 -9.77 15.95
N HIS A 422 -1.52 -10.10 16.27
CA HIS A 422 -0.88 -11.37 15.89
C HIS A 422 -1.67 -12.61 16.38
N ARG A 423 -2.44 -12.49 17.47
CA ARG A 423 -3.31 -13.56 17.95
C ARG A 423 -4.44 -13.89 17.00
N LEU A 424 -4.92 -12.92 16.21
CA LEU A 424 -5.95 -13.16 15.19
C LEU A 424 -5.45 -14.20 14.17
N ILE A 425 -4.19 -14.10 13.78
CA ILE A 425 -3.54 -15.04 12.85
C ILE A 425 -3.35 -16.41 13.52
N LEU A 426 -2.75 -16.44 14.71
CA LEU A 426 -2.52 -17.68 15.46
C LEU A 426 -3.81 -18.45 15.72
N GLU A 427 -4.84 -17.76 16.20
CA GLU A 427 -6.12 -18.37 16.55
C GLU A 427 -6.94 -18.77 15.32
N ALA A 428 -6.78 -18.09 14.18
CA ALA A 428 -7.31 -18.56 12.89
C ALA A 428 -6.74 -19.94 12.48
N HIS A 429 -5.53 -20.28 12.95
CA HIS A 429 -4.81 -21.51 12.64
C HIS A 429 -4.75 -22.51 13.82
N GLY A 430 -5.66 -22.36 14.79
CA GLY A 430 -5.86 -23.34 15.86
C GLY A 430 -4.95 -23.20 17.08
N TYR A 431 -4.09 -22.17 17.15
CA TYR A 431 -3.31 -21.88 18.36
C TYR A 431 -4.18 -21.16 19.39
N ALA A 432 -4.43 -21.78 20.55
CA ALA A 432 -5.32 -21.23 21.58
C ALA A 432 -4.76 -19.95 22.23
N GLY A 433 -5.62 -18.95 22.45
CA GLY A 433 -5.31 -17.71 23.17
C GLY A 433 -5.01 -17.93 24.66
N PRO A 434 -4.21 -17.05 25.30
CA PRO A 434 -4.02 -17.06 26.75
C PRO A 434 -5.36 -16.85 27.47
N ARG A 435 -5.67 -17.70 28.46
CA ARG A 435 -6.86 -17.55 29.32
C ARG A 435 -6.56 -16.54 30.43
N GLY A 436 -6.97 -15.28 30.28
CA GLY A 436 -6.78 -14.24 31.30
C GLY A 436 -7.17 -12.84 30.83
N ALA A 437 -7.17 -11.86 31.75
CA ALA A 437 -7.42 -10.46 31.40
C ALA A 437 -6.30 -9.94 30.46
N LEU A 438 -6.70 -9.35 29.33
CA LEU A 438 -5.78 -8.65 28.45
C LEU A 438 -5.21 -7.44 29.22
N SER A 439 -3.89 -7.37 29.36
CA SER A 439 -3.25 -6.23 30.00
C SER A 439 -3.13 -5.10 28.98
N PRO A 440 -3.59 -3.86 29.30
CA PRO A 440 -3.46 -2.75 28.39
C PRO A 440 -2.00 -2.55 28.00
N TRP A 441 -1.76 -2.39 26.71
CA TRP A 441 -0.44 -1.98 26.26
C TRP A 441 -0.23 -0.53 26.68
N ILE A 442 0.67 -0.30 27.64
CA ILE A 442 1.09 1.04 28.01
C ILE A 442 2.09 1.49 26.94
N ALA A 443 1.66 2.43 26.08
CA ALA A 443 2.54 3.11 25.16
C ALA A 443 3.77 3.66 25.89
N ALA A 444 4.93 3.66 25.23
CA ALA A 444 6.16 4.19 25.80
C ALA A 444 5.93 5.62 26.33
N GLY A 445 5.97 5.76 27.66
CA GLY A 445 5.97 7.02 28.42
C GLY A 445 4.78 7.97 28.20
N LYS A 446 4.14 8.42 29.28
CA LYS A 446 3.36 9.68 29.20
C LYS A 446 4.27 10.77 28.62
N PRO A 447 3.85 11.50 27.57
CA PRO A 447 4.71 12.50 26.93
C PRO A 447 5.21 13.52 27.97
N ARG A 448 6.52 13.74 28.00
CA ARG A 448 7.09 14.90 28.66
C ARG A 448 6.83 16.12 27.77
N SER A 449 6.12 17.09 28.34
CA SER A 449 5.98 18.49 27.88
C SER A 449 5.11 18.78 26.65
N SER A 450 4.71 20.05 26.60
CA SER A 450 3.62 20.68 25.83
C SER A 450 4.13 21.55 24.68
N GLY A 451 5.22 21.16 24.02
CA GLY A 451 5.78 21.92 22.90
C GLY A 451 4.85 21.98 21.69
N ARG A 452 5.15 22.87 20.74
CA ARG A 452 4.36 23.03 19.51
C ARG A 452 4.77 22.00 18.46
N CYS A 453 3.81 21.60 17.62
CA CYS A 453 4.11 20.87 16.39
C CYS A 453 4.75 21.82 15.38
N LEU A 454 5.94 21.48 14.88
CA LEU A 454 6.72 22.25 13.92
C LEU A 454 6.43 21.87 12.47
N GLY A 455 5.83 20.70 12.24
CA GLY A 455 5.50 20.20 10.91
C GLY A 455 5.28 18.69 10.91
N ARG A 456 4.98 18.18 9.71
CA ARG A 456 4.66 16.78 9.42
C ARG A 456 5.60 16.23 8.36
N PHE A 457 6.08 14.99 8.54
CA PHE A 457 6.94 14.33 7.56
C PHE A 457 6.48 12.92 7.22
N ALA A 458 6.78 12.44 6.02
CA ALA A 458 6.76 11.02 5.72
C ALA A 458 8.14 10.54 5.31
N PHE A 459 8.42 9.26 5.53
CA PHE A 459 9.66 8.64 5.12
C PHE A 459 9.39 7.31 4.44
N LEU A 460 9.84 7.20 3.19
CA LEU A 460 9.68 6.02 2.38
C LEU A 460 10.80 5.04 2.72
N LEU A 461 10.47 3.87 3.26
CA LEU A 461 11.44 2.83 3.59
C LEU A 461 11.16 1.53 2.86
N HIS A 462 12.14 0.66 2.88
CA HIS A 462 12.00 -0.72 2.48
C HIS A 462 12.90 -1.57 3.40
N PRO A 463 12.57 -2.84 3.62
CA PRO A 463 13.47 -3.76 4.29
C PRO A 463 14.77 -3.87 3.51
N THR A 464 15.91 -3.85 4.20
CA THR A 464 17.24 -3.96 3.58
C THR A 464 17.72 -5.41 3.49
N THR A 465 17.24 -6.29 4.39
CA THR A 465 17.55 -7.73 4.42
C THR A 465 16.28 -8.57 4.66
N ALA A 466 16.36 -9.91 4.58
CA ALA A 466 15.23 -10.79 4.90
C ALA A 466 14.88 -10.74 6.40
N GLU A 467 15.91 -10.70 7.24
CA GLU A 467 15.82 -10.58 8.69
C GLU A 467 15.19 -9.24 9.11
N SER A 468 15.25 -8.20 8.27
CA SER A 468 14.58 -6.93 8.54
C SER A 468 13.08 -6.92 8.28
N VAL A 469 12.57 -7.87 7.47
CA VAL A 469 11.13 -8.01 7.17
C VAL A 469 10.47 -8.87 8.25
N ASN A 470 11.04 -10.05 8.46
CA ASN A 470 10.48 -11.13 9.27
C ASN A 470 11.63 -11.81 10.04
N GLY A 471 12.49 -11.07 10.72
CA GLY A 471 13.56 -11.69 11.52
C GLY A 471 13.03 -12.29 12.82
N ASP A 472 13.81 -13.20 13.43
CA ASP A 472 13.51 -13.75 14.75
C ASP A 472 13.25 -12.65 15.79
N SER A 473 13.97 -11.53 15.69
CA SER A 473 13.77 -10.35 16.54
C SER A 473 12.32 -9.86 16.49
N VAL A 474 11.70 -9.78 15.30
CA VAL A 474 10.32 -9.32 15.09
C VAL A 474 9.32 -10.19 15.87
N VAL A 475 9.53 -11.50 15.90
CA VAL A 475 8.63 -12.46 16.55
C VAL A 475 8.93 -12.61 18.05
N ASP A 476 10.20 -12.46 18.47
CA ASP A 476 10.63 -12.59 19.86
C ASP A 476 9.95 -11.60 20.81
N GLY A 477 9.64 -10.40 20.30
CA GLY A 477 8.94 -9.35 21.05
C GLY A 477 7.48 -9.66 21.42
N LEU A 478 6.92 -10.78 20.94
CA LEU A 478 5.50 -11.14 21.08
C LEU A 478 5.20 -12.07 22.26
N GLY A 479 6.20 -12.65 22.91
CA GLY A 479 6.01 -13.55 24.06
C GLY A 479 5.35 -14.89 23.70
N LEU A 480 5.62 -15.39 22.49
CA LEU A 480 5.04 -16.61 21.94
C LEU A 480 5.79 -17.88 22.39
N SER A 481 5.08 -19.02 22.43
CA SER A 481 5.72 -20.34 22.58
C SER A 481 6.58 -20.69 21.35
N ALA A 482 7.51 -21.64 21.48
CA ALA A 482 8.40 -22.03 20.38
C ALA A 482 7.63 -22.43 19.10
N ALA A 483 6.54 -23.20 19.25
CA ALA A 483 5.72 -23.62 18.10
C ALA A 483 4.98 -22.44 17.45
N GLU A 484 4.45 -21.50 18.25
CA GLU A 484 3.81 -20.29 17.73
C GLU A 484 4.82 -19.37 17.05
N LYS A 485 6.05 -19.26 17.58
CA LYS A 485 7.12 -18.48 16.94
C LYS A 485 7.44 -19.02 15.55
N THR A 486 7.68 -20.33 15.44
CA THR A 486 7.96 -20.98 14.14
C THR A 486 6.82 -20.77 13.14
N PHE A 487 5.58 -20.91 13.59
CA PHE A 487 4.42 -20.68 12.73
C PHE A 487 4.31 -19.21 12.29
N MET A 488 4.40 -18.26 13.23
CA MET A 488 4.31 -16.84 12.91
C MET A 488 5.42 -16.40 11.94
N GLN A 489 6.62 -16.93 12.13
CA GLN A 489 7.75 -16.68 11.23
C GLN A 489 7.42 -17.12 9.80
N GLY A 490 6.98 -18.39 9.63
CA GLY A 490 6.59 -18.89 8.31
C GLY A 490 5.43 -18.10 7.69
N TRP A 491 4.42 -17.75 8.50
CA TRP A 491 3.29 -16.94 8.03
C TRP A 491 3.73 -15.56 7.52
N LEU A 492 4.64 -14.90 8.23
CA LEU A 492 5.16 -13.58 7.85
C LEU A 492 5.97 -13.64 6.54
N ASP A 493 6.73 -14.72 6.35
CA ASP A 493 7.46 -14.99 5.11
C ASP A 493 6.52 -15.21 3.92
N ASP A 494 5.51 -16.07 4.10
CA ASP A 494 4.49 -16.33 3.07
C ASP A 494 3.72 -15.06 2.70
N PHE A 495 3.35 -14.24 3.70
CA PHE A 495 2.69 -12.96 3.47
C PHE A 495 3.54 -12.02 2.62
N SER A 496 4.84 -11.95 2.94
CA SER A 496 5.77 -11.07 2.27
C SER A 496 5.93 -11.45 0.81
N GLU A 497 6.05 -12.74 0.50
CA GLU A 497 6.11 -13.20 -0.89
C GLU A 497 4.78 -12.99 -1.63
N TRP A 498 3.65 -13.23 -0.97
CA TRP A 498 2.32 -13.00 -1.54
C TRP A 498 2.07 -11.53 -1.91
N ALA A 499 2.56 -10.58 -1.11
CA ALA A 499 2.33 -9.15 -1.30
C ALA A 499 3.26 -8.47 -2.32
N LYS A 500 4.44 -9.06 -2.61
CA LYS A 500 5.42 -8.47 -3.56
C LYS A 500 4.91 -8.21 -4.99
N PRO A 501 4.07 -9.07 -5.61
CA PRO A 501 3.63 -8.90 -7.00
C PRO A 501 2.86 -7.61 -7.29
N ASP A 502 2.11 -7.08 -6.32
CA ASP A 502 1.24 -5.92 -6.51
C ASP A 502 2.01 -4.58 -6.49
N LEU A 503 3.22 -4.59 -5.93
CA LEU A 503 4.11 -3.42 -5.78
C LEU A 503 3.49 -2.31 -4.93
N ASP A 504 2.67 -2.67 -3.95
CA ASP A 504 2.02 -1.71 -3.07
C ASP A 504 2.96 -1.22 -1.96
N ALA A 505 2.62 -0.04 -1.46
CA ALA A 505 3.23 0.60 -0.31
C ALA A 505 2.12 1.05 0.65
N GLY A 506 2.48 1.27 1.91
CA GLY A 506 1.52 1.73 2.91
C GLY A 506 2.19 2.20 4.18
N VAL A 507 1.44 2.92 5.01
CA VAL A 507 1.90 3.37 6.33
C VAL A 507 2.21 2.14 7.18
N SER A 508 3.48 1.96 7.53
CA SER A 508 3.94 0.93 8.46
C SER A 508 4.00 1.46 9.89
N TYR A 509 4.28 2.75 10.10
CA TYR A 509 4.40 3.33 11.44
C TYR A 509 3.97 4.79 11.49
N HIS A 510 3.44 5.21 12.63
CA HIS A 510 3.09 6.60 12.92
C HIS A 510 3.87 7.09 14.13
N ALA A 511 4.89 7.92 13.88
CA ALA A 511 5.69 8.59 14.89
C ALA A 511 4.97 9.87 15.34
N ARG A 512 4.07 9.75 16.33
CA ARG A 512 3.21 10.86 16.78
C ARG A 512 3.97 12.11 17.21
N ARG A 513 5.12 11.96 17.86
CA ARG A 513 5.93 13.08 18.37
C ARG A 513 7.41 12.70 18.39
N VAL A 514 8.21 13.40 17.60
CA VAL A 514 9.67 13.35 17.64
C VAL A 514 10.16 14.71 18.11
N TYR A 515 10.69 14.77 19.33
CA TYR A 515 11.06 16.03 19.98
C TYR A 515 12.46 16.50 19.62
N ASN A 516 12.65 17.82 19.61
CA ASN A 516 13.96 18.46 19.69
C ASN A 516 14.32 18.81 21.15
N ASP A 517 15.55 19.31 21.37
CA ASP A 517 16.03 19.68 22.71
C ASP A 517 15.22 20.81 23.37
N ALA A 518 14.51 21.63 22.59
CA ALA A 518 13.65 22.70 23.10
C ALA A 518 12.26 22.18 23.56
N GLY A 519 11.94 20.91 23.31
CA GLY A 519 10.66 20.29 23.64
C GLY A 519 9.56 20.49 22.58
N ASP A 520 9.85 21.18 21.48
CA ASP A 520 9.00 21.23 20.29
C ASP A 520 9.13 19.90 19.50
N TYR A 521 8.16 19.58 18.64
CA TYR A 521 8.15 18.27 17.97
C TYR A 521 7.71 18.32 16.51
N VAL A 522 8.07 17.30 15.76
CA VAL A 522 7.46 16.96 14.47
C VAL A 522 6.70 15.65 14.58
N GLU A 523 5.67 15.50 13.76
CA GLU A 523 4.90 14.27 13.61
C GLU A 523 5.29 13.62 12.28
N GLY A 524 5.33 12.29 12.20
CA GLY A 524 5.59 11.68 10.91
C GLY A 524 5.22 10.23 10.75
N TRP A 525 5.32 9.77 9.49
CA TRP A 525 4.90 8.45 9.08
C TRP A 525 6.03 7.72 8.38
N LEU A 526 6.19 6.45 8.73
CA LEU A 526 7.03 5.55 7.97
C LEU A 526 6.13 4.82 6.99
N VAL A 527 6.46 4.91 5.70
CA VAL A 527 5.70 4.31 4.61
C VAL A 527 6.58 3.28 3.93
N GLY A 528 6.15 2.02 3.91
CA GLY A 528 6.97 0.90 3.48
C GLY A 528 6.34 0.05 2.39
N SER A 529 7.19 -0.65 1.66
CA SER A 529 6.86 -1.82 0.84
C SER A 529 7.64 -3.03 1.37
N LEU A 530 7.18 -4.25 1.05
CA LEU A 530 7.87 -5.50 1.43
C LEU A 530 8.97 -5.92 0.42
N LEU A 531 9.23 -5.07 -0.59
CA LEU A 531 10.28 -5.28 -1.57
C LEU A 531 11.67 -5.04 -0.96
N GLN A 532 12.62 -5.92 -1.27
CA GLN A 532 14.02 -5.80 -0.85
C GLN A 532 14.86 -5.11 -1.95
N PRO A 533 16.10 -4.66 -1.66
CA PRO A 533 16.98 -4.04 -2.65
C PRO A 533 17.11 -4.86 -3.95
N ARG A 534 17.26 -6.19 -3.82
CA ARG A 534 17.32 -7.11 -4.96
C ARG A 534 16.06 -7.09 -5.83
N ASP A 535 14.90 -6.91 -5.22
CA ASP A 535 13.61 -6.88 -5.91
C ASP A 535 13.47 -5.55 -6.65
N LEU A 536 13.76 -4.45 -5.96
CA LEU A 536 13.73 -3.08 -6.50
C LEU A 536 14.64 -2.93 -7.73
N MET A 537 15.86 -3.48 -7.68
CA MET A 537 16.82 -3.40 -8.78
C MET A 537 16.42 -4.22 -10.02
N ARG A 538 15.54 -5.21 -9.86
CA ARG A 538 15.03 -6.05 -10.97
C ARG A 538 13.76 -5.48 -11.62
N LEU A 539 13.18 -4.42 -11.05
CA LEU A 539 11.95 -3.83 -11.58
C LEU A 539 12.19 -3.17 -12.95
N SER A 540 11.30 -3.46 -13.90
CA SER A 540 11.24 -2.71 -15.16
C SER A 540 10.91 -1.24 -14.89
N VAL A 541 11.19 -0.37 -15.86
CA VAL A 541 10.89 1.08 -15.74
C VAL A 541 9.42 1.34 -15.41
N GLY A 542 8.49 0.61 -16.06
CA GLY A 542 7.06 0.74 -15.80
C GLY A 542 6.68 0.32 -14.37
N LYS A 543 7.24 -0.80 -13.88
CA LYS A 543 7.01 -1.27 -12.50
C LYS A 543 7.59 -0.32 -11.45
N ARG A 544 8.77 0.27 -11.71
CA ARG A 544 9.35 1.31 -10.83
C ARG A 544 8.46 2.53 -10.72
N ARG A 545 7.94 3.05 -11.85
CA ARG A 545 7.00 4.18 -11.84
C ARG A 545 5.72 3.85 -11.07
N LYS A 546 5.17 2.64 -11.24
CA LYS A 546 3.99 2.20 -10.46
C LYS A 546 4.28 2.19 -8.96
N LEU A 547 5.40 1.59 -8.54
CA LEU A 547 5.78 1.56 -7.12
C LEU A 547 5.97 2.96 -6.53
N LEU A 548 6.65 3.86 -7.26
CA LEU A 548 6.83 5.24 -6.82
C LEU A 548 5.49 5.98 -6.71
N ALA A 549 4.59 5.83 -7.69
CA ALA A 549 3.24 6.38 -7.62
C ALA A 549 2.49 5.85 -6.38
N ASN A 550 2.53 4.55 -6.12
CA ASN A 550 1.92 3.93 -4.94
C ASN A 550 2.46 4.51 -3.62
N TYR A 551 3.77 4.79 -3.53
CA TYR A 551 4.34 5.50 -2.37
C TYR A 551 3.76 6.91 -2.22
N LEU A 552 3.75 7.70 -3.29
CA LEU A 552 3.26 9.08 -3.24
C LEU A 552 1.76 9.15 -2.94
N ASP A 553 0.97 8.22 -3.48
CA ASP A 553 -0.45 8.11 -3.21
C ASP A 553 -0.72 7.72 -1.74
N SER A 554 0.10 6.82 -1.18
CA SER A 554 0.04 6.48 0.24
C SER A 554 0.35 7.65 1.18
N VAL A 555 1.09 8.65 0.70
CA VAL A 555 1.47 9.85 1.45
C VAL A 555 0.50 11.01 1.22
N ALA A 556 -0.21 11.03 0.09
CA ALA A 556 -1.04 12.17 -0.34
C ALA A 556 -2.10 12.58 0.70
N GLU A 557 -2.62 11.62 1.48
CA GLU A 557 -3.64 11.86 2.52
C GLU A 557 -3.05 12.29 3.87
N LEU A 558 -1.73 12.31 4.04
CA LEU A 558 -1.07 12.55 5.33
C LEU A 558 -0.77 14.03 5.61
N GLU A 559 -0.99 14.92 4.63
CA GLU A 559 -0.72 16.36 4.74
C GLU A 559 0.69 16.66 5.29
N VAL A 560 1.71 16.09 4.65
CA VAL A 560 3.11 16.23 5.06
C VAL A 560 3.80 17.40 4.38
N ASP A 561 4.75 18.03 5.07
CA ASP A 561 5.61 19.08 4.54
C ASP A 561 6.77 18.49 3.73
N PHE A 562 7.36 17.40 4.23
CA PHE A 562 8.49 16.71 3.61
C PHE A 562 8.28 15.21 3.46
N VAL A 563 8.80 14.67 2.36
CA VAL A 563 8.96 13.24 2.11
C VAL A 563 10.43 12.89 1.98
N GLY A 564 10.93 12.05 2.88
CA GLY A 564 12.26 11.48 2.82
C GLY A 564 12.30 10.18 2.04
N LEU A 565 13.35 9.98 1.25
CA LEU A 565 13.56 8.76 0.47
C LEU A 565 14.63 7.88 1.14
N GLY A 566 14.23 6.74 1.68
CA GLY A 566 15.14 5.77 2.27
C GLY A 566 15.93 4.99 1.22
N ALA A 567 17.25 4.89 1.42
CA ALA A 567 18.20 4.02 0.71
C ALA A 567 17.88 3.81 -0.80
N TYR A 568 17.38 2.63 -1.19
CA TYR A 568 17.14 2.29 -2.59
C TYR A 568 15.96 3.03 -3.21
N THR A 569 15.04 3.60 -2.42
CA THR A 569 13.98 4.47 -2.92
C THR A 569 14.56 5.70 -3.63
N SER A 570 15.66 6.27 -3.10
CA SER A 570 16.41 7.34 -3.77
C SER A 570 17.02 6.85 -5.09
N VAL A 571 17.54 5.63 -5.13
CA VAL A 571 18.15 5.04 -6.35
C VAL A 571 17.13 4.80 -7.46
N ILE A 572 15.97 4.22 -7.13
CA ILE A 572 14.95 3.90 -8.13
C ILE A 572 14.15 5.12 -8.61
N SER A 573 14.27 6.25 -7.91
CA SER A 573 13.65 7.55 -8.24
C SER A 573 14.62 8.55 -8.86
N SER A 574 15.74 8.08 -9.42
CA SER A 574 16.75 8.92 -10.07
C SER A 574 17.31 10.00 -9.13
N ALA A 575 17.65 9.61 -7.89
CA ALA A 575 18.04 10.49 -6.80
C ALA A 575 16.97 11.53 -6.44
N GLY A 576 15.71 11.09 -6.36
CA GLY A 576 14.55 11.90 -5.98
C GLY A 576 13.94 12.76 -7.08
N VAL A 577 14.52 12.80 -8.29
CA VAL A 577 13.99 13.59 -9.41
C VAL A 577 12.61 13.09 -9.85
N ASP A 578 12.38 11.78 -9.85
CA ASP A 578 11.14 11.18 -10.34
C ASP A 578 9.93 11.35 -9.40
N VAL A 579 10.13 11.91 -8.21
CA VAL A 579 9.10 12.06 -7.17
C VAL A 579 8.83 13.51 -6.76
N ILE A 580 9.55 14.47 -7.33
CA ILE A 580 9.25 15.90 -7.16
C ILE A 580 7.83 16.19 -7.64
N ASN A 581 7.09 16.96 -6.83
CA ASN A 581 5.72 17.33 -7.13
C ASN A 581 5.33 18.61 -6.35
N GLU A 582 4.11 19.11 -6.58
CA GLU A 582 3.62 20.35 -5.96
C GLU A 582 2.97 20.15 -4.58
N ARG A 583 2.76 18.90 -4.12
CA ARG A 583 2.00 18.60 -2.90
C ARG A 583 2.86 18.66 -1.63
N PHE A 584 4.15 18.35 -1.74
CA PHE A 584 5.11 18.31 -0.63
C PHE A 584 6.54 18.39 -1.15
N HIS A 585 7.47 18.78 -0.27
CA HIS A 585 8.89 18.82 -0.59
C HIS A 585 9.53 17.45 -0.39
N THR A 586 10.61 17.17 -1.10
CA THR A 586 11.31 15.88 -1.07
C THR A 586 12.75 16.05 -0.61
N THR A 587 13.25 15.07 0.14
CA THR A 587 14.69 14.90 0.33
C THR A 587 15.16 13.46 0.15
N THR A 588 16.37 13.28 -0.37
CA THR A 588 17.02 11.97 -0.45
C THR A 588 17.77 11.56 0.81
N GLY A 589 18.01 12.49 1.76
CA GLY A 589 18.80 12.18 2.95
C GLY A 589 20.31 12.12 2.72
N ASN A 590 20.77 12.32 1.48
CA ASN A 590 22.18 12.14 1.11
C ASN A 590 23.09 13.17 1.76
N SER A 591 22.59 14.38 2.04
CA SER A 591 23.39 15.47 2.58
C SER A 591 23.83 15.17 4.01
N LEU A 592 22.88 14.96 4.91
CA LEU A 592 23.15 14.68 6.33
C LEU A 592 23.91 13.36 6.49
N THR A 593 23.61 12.35 5.66
CA THR A 593 24.36 11.08 5.65
C THR A 593 25.84 11.29 5.39
N ALA A 594 26.20 12.08 4.37
CA ALA A 594 27.60 12.40 4.06
C ALA A 594 28.25 13.20 5.20
N MET A 595 27.54 14.21 5.71
CA MET A 595 28.05 15.09 6.76
C MET A 595 28.31 14.35 8.08
N VAL A 596 27.39 13.48 8.49
CA VAL A 596 27.51 12.63 9.68
C VAL A 596 28.66 11.63 9.51
N GLY A 597 28.79 11.00 8.34
CA GLY A 597 29.89 10.06 8.06
C GLY A 597 31.27 10.73 8.18
N VAL A 598 31.43 11.94 7.63
CA VAL A 598 32.69 12.69 7.74
C VAL A 598 32.98 13.12 9.18
N ASP A 599 31.98 13.60 9.92
CA ASP A 599 32.14 14.02 11.31
C ASP A 599 32.49 12.84 12.24
N ALA A 600 31.89 11.67 12.00
CA ALA A 600 32.20 10.44 12.74
C ALA A 600 33.64 9.97 12.47
N LEU A 601 34.10 10.06 11.22
CA LEU A 601 35.47 9.75 10.82
C LEU A 601 36.48 10.70 11.49
N LEU A 602 36.21 12.01 11.44
CA LEU A 602 37.03 13.04 12.11
C LEU A 602 37.15 12.77 13.61
N SER A 603 36.02 12.54 14.28
CA SER A 603 35.96 12.28 15.72
C SER A 603 36.71 11.01 16.11
N THR A 604 36.57 9.94 15.32
CA THR A 604 37.23 8.66 15.58
C THR A 604 38.74 8.74 15.38
N CYS A 605 39.21 9.43 14.34
CA CYS A 605 40.63 9.68 14.13
C CYS A 605 41.25 10.51 15.27
N ALA A 606 40.55 11.55 15.72
CA ALA A 606 40.97 12.37 16.86
C ALA A 606 41.11 11.52 18.15
N ASN A 607 40.13 10.66 18.43
CA ASN A 607 40.15 9.76 19.57
C ASN A 607 41.27 8.71 19.51
N ARG A 608 41.68 8.28 18.31
CA ARG A 608 42.84 7.38 18.10
C ARG A 608 44.20 8.09 18.12
N GLY A 609 44.24 9.40 18.43
CA GLY A 609 45.50 10.13 18.66
C GLY A 609 46.30 10.47 17.41
N ALA A 610 45.75 10.27 16.19
CA ALA A 610 46.38 10.72 14.96
C ALA A 610 45.37 11.46 14.06
N PRO A 611 45.61 12.73 13.74
CA PRO A 611 44.64 13.59 13.05
C PRO A 611 44.38 13.09 11.63
N LEU A 612 43.12 13.17 11.19
CA LEU A 612 42.69 12.77 9.84
C LEU A 612 43.52 13.46 8.75
N ALA A 613 43.93 14.72 8.98
CA ALA A 613 44.69 15.53 8.03
C ALA A 613 45.93 14.84 7.45
N LYS A 614 46.64 14.02 8.23
CA LYS A 614 47.89 13.38 7.83
C LYS A 614 47.73 11.92 7.35
N ARG A 615 46.53 11.36 7.45
CA ARG A 615 46.26 9.96 7.12
C ARG A 615 45.95 9.83 5.63
N LEU A 616 46.44 8.76 5.01
CA LEU A 616 46.03 8.45 3.64
C LEU A 616 44.56 7.98 3.65
N THR A 617 43.66 8.86 3.21
CA THR A 617 42.21 8.66 3.30
C THR A 617 41.61 8.37 1.93
N GLY A 618 40.82 7.30 1.83
CA GLY A 618 40.13 6.92 0.60
C GLY A 618 38.61 7.08 0.70
N VAL A 619 37.96 7.48 -0.40
CA VAL A 619 36.49 7.53 -0.50
C VAL A 619 36.04 6.57 -1.59
N ILE A 620 35.30 5.52 -1.21
CA ILE A 620 34.74 4.53 -2.13
C ILE A 620 33.32 4.96 -2.53
N GLY A 621 33.04 4.95 -3.83
CA GLY A 621 31.79 5.51 -4.36
C GLY A 621 31.84 7.03 -4.45
N ALA A 622 33.03 7.61 -4.62
CA ALA A 622 33.29 9.05 -4.56
C ALA A 622 32.51 9.91 -5.56
N TYR A 623 31.96 9.32 -6.63
CA TYR A 623 31.10 10.03 -7.58
C TYR A 623 29.59 9.92 -7.30
N GLY A 624 29.17 9.06 -6.36
CA GLY A 624 27.78 9.03 -5.89
C GLY A 624 27.46 10.25 -5.03
N SER A 625 26.17 10.58 -4.83
CA SER A 625 25.76 11.80 -4.12
C SER A 625 26.39 11.92 -2.72
N VAL A 626 26.35 10.85 -1.91
CA VAL A 626 26.96 10.81 -0.56
C VAL A 626 28.49 10.85 -0.65
N GLY A 627 29.10 9.99 -1.47
CA GLY A 627 30.55 9.91 -1.62
C GLY A 627 31.16 11.20 -2.14
N ARG A 628 30.49 11.91 -3.05
CA ARG A 628 30.91 13.22 -3.59
C ARG A 628 30.87 14.28 -2.50
N LEU A 629 29.75 14.43 -1.78
CA LEU A 629 29.64 15.39 -0.68
C LEU A 629 30.68 15.11 0.42
N ALA A 630 30.87 13.83 0.75
CA ALA A 630 31.88 13.40 1.71
C ALA A 630 33.29 13.75 1.21
N SER A 631 33.59 13.51 -0.07
CA SER A 631 34.87 13.88 -0.68
C SER A 631 35.12 15.39 -0.57
N LEU A 632 34.15 16.21 -0.99
CA LEU A 632 34.24 17.68 -0.93
C LEU A 632 34.49 18.18 0.48
N ARG A 633 33.77 17.66 1.48
CA ARG A 633 33.98 18.03 2.88
C ARG A 633 35.33 17.54 3.41
N LEU A 634 35.71 16.29 3.13
CA LEU A 634 37.01 15.73 3.52
C LEU A 634 38.17 16.51 2.91
N GLY A 635 38.01 17.07 1.70
CA GLY A 635 39.02 17.89 1.04
C GLY A 635 39.45 19.13 1.83
N ARG A 636 38.60 19.62 2.74
CA ARG A 636 38.92 20.74 3.65
C ARG A 636 39.81 20.31 4.83
N PHE A 637 39.87 19.01 5.13
CA PHE A 637 40.60 18.46 6.28
C PHE A 637 41.81 17.60 5.89
N CYS A 638 41.67 16.74 4.87
CA CYS A 638 42.69 15.79 4.45
C CYS A 638 43.69 16.45 3.51
N GLU A 639 44.99 16.28 3.80
CA GLU A 639 46.07 16.76 2.91
C GLU A 639 46.19 15.91 1.64
N HIS A 640 45.79 14.63 1.71
CA HIS A 640 45.79 13.70 0.59
C HIS A 640 44.51 12.84 0.59
N LEU A 641 43.83 12.75 -0.57
CA LEU A 641 42.67 11.86 -0.78
C LEU A 641 42.86 10.93 -1.96
N VAL A 642 42.30 9.72 -1.83
CA VAL A 642 42.15 8.75 -2.91
C VAL A 642 40.66 8.58 -3.22
N LEU A 643 40.21 8.95 -4.41
CA LEU A 643 38.83 8.78 -4.84
C LEU A 643 38.71 7.47 -5.62
N LEU A 644 37.88 6.55 -5.12
CA LEU A 644 37.71 5.21 -5.68
C LEU A 644 36.34 5.04 -6.33
N GLY A 645 36.35 4.62 -7.59
CA GLY A 645 35.17 4.34 -8.40
C GLY A 645 35.00 2.84 -8.69
N ASN A 646 33.81 2.46 -9.15
CA ASN A 646 33.53 1.07 -9.53
C ASN A 646 34.15 0.76 -10.92
N GLY A 647 35.14 -0.14 -10.96
CA GLY A 647 35.79 -0.58 -12.21
C GLY A 647 34.87 -1.27 -13.22
N ALA A 648 33.69 -1.75 -12.82
CA ALA A 648 32.67 -2.27 -13.74
C ALA A 648 31.93 -1.17 -14.51
N ASN A 649 31.95 0.07 -14.01
CA ASN A 649 31.30 1.21 -14.67
C ASN A 649 32.28 1.92 -15.61
N ARG A 650 32.03 1.83 -16.92
CA ARG A 650 32.89 2.43 -17.96
C ARG A 650 33.03 3.96 -17.84
N GLY A 651 32.06 4.65 -17.23
CA GLY A 651 32.11 6.10 -17.01
C GLY A 651 32.69 6.53 -15.65
N ALA A 652 33.06 5.59 -14.77
CA ALA A 652 33.47 5.93 -13.41
C ALA A 652 34.65 6.89 -13.35
N MET A 653 35.67 6.71 -14.20
CA MET A 653 36.84 7.57 -14.19
C MET A 653 36.52 9.00 -14.61
N ASP A 654 35.64 9.21 -15.59
CA ASP A 654 35.24 10.56 -16.02
C ASP A 654 34.39 11.28 -14.96
N GLU A 655 33.59 10.54 -14.20
CA GLU A 655 32.87 11.07 -13.05
C GLU A 655 33.82 11.40 -11.87
N LEU A 656 34.84 10.57 -11.62
CA LEU A 656 35.86 10.87 -10.61
C LEU A 656 36.68 12.11 -10.98
N ARG A 657 37.02 12.30 -12.27
CA ARG A 657 37.70 13.52 -12.76
C ARG A 657 36.87 14.77 -12.48
N LEU A 658 35.55 14.68 -12.66
CA LEU A 658 34.64 15.77 -12.34
C LEU A 658 34.70 16.12 -10.84
N VAL A 659 34.55 15.13 -9.96
CA VAL A 659 34.62 15.34 -8.50
C VAL A 659 35.98 15.88 -8.06
N ALA A 660 37.06 15.37 -8.63
CA ALA A 660 38.42 15.85 -8.35
C ALA A 660 38.61 17.31 -8.82
N GLY A 661 38.02 17.68 -9.96
CA GLY A 661 37.95 19.07 -10.43
C GLY A 661 37.24 19.99 -9.44
N GLU A 662 36.12 19.54 -8.87
CA GLU A 662 35.39 20.31 -7.85
C GLU A 662 36.18 20.50 -6.56
N LEU A 663 36.92 19.47 -6.13
CA LEU A 663 37.84 19.56 -5.00
C LEU A 663 38.95 20.57 -5.25
N TYR A 664 39.53 20.57 -6.44
CA TYR A 664 40.55 21.55 -6.80
C TYR A 664 39.98 22.96 -6.91
N ARG A 665 38.75 23.14 -7.43
CA ARG A 665 38.07 24.44 -7.43
C ARG A 665 37.92 24.97 -5.99
N ASP A 666 37.38 24.17 -5.07
CA ASP A 666 37.21 24.57 -3.66
C ASP A 666 38.57 24.89 -3.01
N ALA A 667 39.59 24.06 -3.24
CA ALA A 667 40.95 24.30 -2.75
C ALA A 667 41.58 25.59 -3.31
N LEU A 668 41.41 25.88 -4.61
CA LEU A 668 41.91 27.11 -5.23
C LEU A 668 41.21 28.36 -4.69
N LEU A 669 39.90 28.30 -4.47
CA LEU A 669 39.14 29.38 -3.84
C LEU A 669 39.59 29.63 -2.39
N GLN A 670 39.89 28.56 -1.63
CA GLN A 670 40.49 28.70 -0.30
C GLN A 670 41.86 29.40 -0.35
N ILE A 671 42.73 29.01 -1.28
CA ILE A 671 44.05 29.63 -1.46
C ILE A 671 43.91 31.11 -1.83
N GLN A 672 43.00 31.44 -2.75
CA GLN A 672 42.71 32.82 -3.14
C GLN A 672 42.19 33.64 -1.96
N GLY A 673 41.37 33.03 -1.10
CA GLY A 673 40.88 33.61 0.15
C GLY A 673 41.89 33.63 1.30
N GLY A 674 43.15 33.23 1.09
CA GLY A 674 44.21 33.25 2.11
C GLY A 674 44.18 32.09 3.11
N HIS A 675 43.43 31.03 2.84
CA HIS A 675 43.32 29.84 3.69
C HIS A 675 44.03 28.64 3.04
N SER A 676 44.81 27.88 3.82
CA SER A 676 45.56 26.72 3.31
C SER A 676 45.42 25.51 4.25
N SER A 677 44.25 24.88 4.24
CA SER A 677 43.94 23.64 4.98
C SER A 677 43.60 22.49 4.02
N GLY A 678 43.73 21.25 4.48
CA GLY A 678 43.42 20.06 3.68
C GLY A 678 44.16 20.05 2.33
N ILE A 679 43.44 19.80 1.24
CA ILE A 679 43.97 19.76 -0.12
C ILE A 679 44.59 21.10 -0.53
N ALA A 680 44.04 22.24 -0.10
CA ALA A 680 44.60 23.55 -0.41
C ALA A 680 46.05 23.66 0.06
N LYS A 681 46.37 23.09 1.22
CA LYS A 681 47.73 23.09 1.78
C LYS A 681 48.74 22.35 0.92
N THR A 682 48.38 21.19 0.37
CA THR A 682 49.26 20.39 -0.48
C THR A 682 49.27 20.87 -1.92
N LEU A 683 48.15 21.41 -2.41
CA LEU A 683 48.03 22.01 -3.73
C LEU A 683 48.96 23.20 -3.92
N VAL A 684 49.13 24.06 -2.90
CA VAL A 684 50.07 25.19 -2.95
C VAL A 684 51.51 24.76 -3.27
N LEU A 685 51.93 23.55 -2.86
CA LEU A 685 53.27 23.02 -3.16
C LEU A 685 53.45 22.68 -4.66
N LEU A 686 52.36 22.36 -5.35
CA LEU A 686 52.35 22.08 -6.78
C LEU A 686 52.27 23.35 -7.63
N LEU A 687 51.61 24.40 -7.14
CA LEU A 687 51.42 25.64 -7.89
C LEU A 687 52.74 26.41 -8.11
N PRO A 688 53.01 26.93 -9.32
CA PRO A 688 54.22 27.73 -9.58
C PRO A 688 54.22 29.10 -8.88
N SER A 689 53.06 29.73 -8.75
CA SER A 689 52.87 31.05 -8.13
C SER A 689 51.40 31.28 -7.77
N LEU A 690 51.11 32.32 -6.96
CA LEU A 690 49.72 32.73 -6.68
C LEU A 690 48.98 33.22 -7.94
N ALA A 691 49.69 33.80 -8.93
CA ALA A 691 49.09 34.16 -10.22
C ALA A 691 48.58 32.94 -11.01
N SER A 692 49.13 31.75 -10.75
CA SER A 692 48.65 30.50 -11.34
C SER A 692 47.30 30.07 -10.78
N VAL A 693 46.90 30.56 -9.60
CA VAL A 693 45.55 30.32 -9.02
C VAL A 693 44.50 31.06 -9.85
N GLU A 694 44.75 32.33 -10.16
CA GLU A 694 43.84 33.15 -10.98
C GLU A 694 43.66 32.55 -12.38
N GLN A 695 44.74 32.07 -13.01
CA GLN A 695 44.67 31.41 -14.32
C GLN A 695 43.87 30.11 -14.33
N LEU A 696 43.91 29.34 -13.25
CA LEU A 696 43.14 28.10 -13.13
C LEU A 696 41.66 28.37 -12.80
N LEU A 697 41.37 29.49 -12.14
CA LEU A 697 40.01 29.94 -11.78
C LEU A 697 39.31 30.77 -12.87
N ASP A 698 40.04 31.31 -13.86
CA ASP A 698 39.47 32.11 -14.98
C ASP A 698 38.56 31.31 -15.93
N ARG A 699 38.42 30.00 -15.70
CA ARG A 699 37.54 29.11 -16.45
C ARG A 699 36.10 29.24 -15.94
N ASP A 700 35.12 28.93 -16.79
CA ASP A 700 33.74 28.74 -16.32
C ASP A 700 33.63 27.43 -15.54
N LEU A 701 34.04 27.44 -14.27
CA LEU A 701 34.05 26.27 -13.40
C LEU A 701 32.64 25.89 -12.88
N GLY A 702 31.58 26.46 -13.47
CA GLY A 702 30.22 25.92 -13.40
C GLY A 702 29.96 24.82 -14.42
N ASP A 703 30.78 24.74 -15.48
CA ASP A 703 30.70 23.71 -16.52
C ASP A 703 31.47 22.43 -16.16
N GLU A 704 30.89 21.26 -16.49
CA GLU A 704 31.49 19.97 -16.15
C GLU A 704 32.77 19.66 -16.92
N GLU A 705 32.85 20.07 -18.18
CA GLU A 705 34.03 19.83 -19.00
C GLU A 705 35.20 20.68 -18.48
N GLN A 706 34.93 21.93 -18.10
CA GLN A 706 35.93 22.80 -17.48
C GLN A 706 36.46 22.26 -16.15
N LEU A 707 35.61 21.64 -15.32
CA LEU A 707 36.05 20.99 -14.09
C LEU A 707 36.94 19.77 -14.35
N ARG A 708 36.62 18.95 -15.36
CA ARG A 708 37.49 17.83 -15.75
C ARG A 708 38.84 18.33 -16.27
N LEU A 709 38.84 19.38 -17.09
CA LEU A 709 40.06 20.00 -17.59
C LEU A 709 40.89 20.65 -16.46
N LEU A 710 40.24 21.18 -15.42
CA LEU A 710 40.93 21.69 -14.23
C LEU A 710 41.69 20.57 -13.52
N PHE A 711 41.06 19.41 -13.33
CA PHE A 711 41.74 18.23 -12.79
C PHE A 711 42.96 17.84 -13.64
N ASP A 712 42.80 17.70 -14.95
CA ASP A 712 43.90 17.32 -15.84
C ASP A 712 45.06 18.32 -15.81
N SER A 713 44.74 19.62 -15.67
CA SER A 713 45.75 20.68 -15.58
C SER A 713 46.56 20.58 -14.30
N VAL A 714 45.93 20.29 -13.16
CA VAL A 714 46.61 20.11 -11.88
C VAL A 714 47.37 18.78 -11.84
N ASP A 715 46.82 17.72 -12.42
CA ASP A 715 47.50 16.41 -12.50
C ASP A 715 48.78 16.50 -13.35
N ALA A 716 48.74 17.22 -14.47
CA ALA A 716 49.94 17.50 -15.27
C ALA A 716 51.01 18.27 -14.47
N LEU A 717 50.62 19.21 -13.61
CA LEU A 717 51.55 19.89 -12.70
C LEU A 717 52.17 18.94 -11.67
N ALA A 718 51.38 18.00 -11.14
CA ALA A 718 51.87 16.97 -10.22
C ALA A 718 52.87 16.04 -10.90
N GLN A 719 52.59 15.58 -12.13
CA GLN A 719 53.50 14.75 -12.92
C GLN A 719 54.84 15.47 -13.21
N GLY A 720 54.84 16.80 -13.36
CA GLY A 720 56.04 17.61 -13.51
C GLY A 720 56.88 17.79 -12.23
N LYS A 721 56.36 17.39 -11.06
CA LYS A 721 57.03 17.48 -9.75
C LYS A 721 56.96 16.14 -8.99
N PRO A 722 57.64 15.07 -9.45
CA PRO A 722 57.52 13.72 -8.88
C PRO A 722 57.92 13.59 -7.41
N GLN A 723 58.67 14.56 -6.88
CA GLN A 723 59.05 14.66 -5.47
C GLN A 723 57.94 15.20 -4.55
N VAL A 724 56.85 15.74 -5.10
CA VAL A 724 55.69 16.23 -4.34
C VAL A 724 54.56 15.22 -4.51
N GLN A 725 54.08 14.66 -3.41
CA GLN A 725 52.95 13.74 -3.44
C GLN A 725 51.68 14.46 -3.94
N PRO A 726 50.93 13.88 -4.90
CA PRO A 726 49.73 14.51 -5.41
C PRO A 726 48.67 14.67 -4.30
N PRO A 727 47.96 15.82 -4.23
CA PRO A 727 46.87 16.02 -3.28
C PRO A 727 45.71 15.04 -3.49
N LEU A 728 45.43 14.68 -4.75
CA LEU A 728 44.35 13.76 -5.12
C LEU A 728 44.86 12.63 -5.99
N VAL A 729 44.33 11.43 -5.78
CA VAL A 729 44.47 10.29 -6.68
C VAL A 729 43.09 9.78 -7.03
N ILE A 730 42.80 9.57 -8.32
CA ILE A 730 41.57 8.91 -8.78
C ILE A 730 41.89 7.51 -9.30
N THR A 731 41.07 6.52 -8.98
CA THR A 731 41.33 5.12 -9.37
C THR A 731 40.06 4.26 -9.37
N ALA A 732 40.10 3.16 -10.11
CA ALA A 732 39.11 2.09 -10.04
C ALA A 732 39.69 0.77 -9.46
N ASP A 733 40.97 0.76 -9.10
CA ASP A 733 41.67 -0.42 -8.57
C ASP A 733 41.59 -0.48 -7.04
N LEU A 734 40.45 -0.99 -6.53
CA LEU A 734 40.25 -1.15 -5.09
C LEU A 734 41.28 -2.10 -4.47
N GLY A 735 41.65 -3.18 -5.16
CA GLY A 735 42.57 -4.20 -4.65
C GLY A 735 43.97 -3.65 -4.40
N HIS A 736 44.43 -2.73 -5.26
CA HIS A 736 45.67 -2.00 -5.04
C HIS A 736 45.55 -1.04 -3.85
N TRP A 737 44.48 -0.26 -3.73
CA TRP A 737 44.46 0.86 -2.78
C TRP A 737 44.02 0.47 -1.36
N LEU A 738 43.09 -0.47 -1.18
CA LEU A 738 42.56 -0.86 0.14
C LEU A 738 43.65 -1.21 1.19
N PRO A 739 44.74 -1.95 0.86
CA PRO A 739 45.80 -2.25 1.83
C PRO A 739 46.63 -1.05 2.27
N ARG A 740 46.54 0.09 1.57
CA ARG A 740 47.33 1.30 1.80
C ARG A 740 46.56 2.39 2.55
N LEU A 741 45.24 2.35 2.49
CA LEU A 741 44.39 3.39 3.07
C LEU A 741 44.32 3.20 4.59
N GLU A 742 44.84 4.17 5.33
CA GLU A 742 44.73 4.20 6.79
C GLU A 742 43.30 4.54 7.25
N THR A 743 42.57 5.25 6.39
CA THR A 743 41.20 5.66 6.67
C THR A 743 40.35 5.55 5.41
N VAL A 744 39.12 5.04 5.53
CA VAL A 744 38.22 4.81 4.40
C VAL A 744 36.83 5.35 4.73
N LEU A 745 36.20 6.05 3.80
CA LEU A 745 34.76 6.29 3.83
C LEU A 745 34.13 5.54 2.65
N SER A 746 33.24 4.61 2.91
CA SER A 746 32.49 3.88 1.88
C SER A 746 31.07 4.44 1.76
N ALA A 747 30.64 4.73 0.54
CA ALA A 747 29.28 5.17 0.25
C ALA A 747 28.84 4.64 -1.12
N THR A 748 28.40 3.38 -1.16
CA THR A 748 27.95 2.75 -2.41
C THR A 748 26.49 2.31 -2.37
N SER A 749 25.96 1.95 -3.54
CA SER A 749 24.64 1.33 -3.72
C SER A 749 24.75 -0.11 -4.22
N ASN A 750 25.85 -0.81 -3.91
CA ASN A 750 26.16 -2.13 -4.45
C ASN A 750 25.17 -3.22 -3.96
N GLY A 751 24.65 -3.07 -2.74
CA GLY A 751 23.59 -3.92 -2.18
C GLY A 751 24.06 -5.23 -1.57
N SER A 752 25.38 -5.44 -1.51
CA SER A 752 26.02 -6.52 -0.79
C SER A 752 27.45 -6.14 -0.43
N ALA A 753 27.95 -6.69 0.68
CA ALA A 753 29.32 -6.51 1.11
C ALA A 753 30.32 -7.00 0.04
N PHE A 754 31.35 -6.20 -0.21
CA PHE A 754 32.43 -6.50 -1.15
C PHE A 754 33.82 -6.09 -0.62
N ILE A 755 33.89 -5.34 0.48
CA ILE A 755 35.14 -5.00 1.15
C ILE A 755 35.45 -6.13 2.14
N ASP A 756 36.52 -6.87 1.89
CA ASP A 756 37.03 -7.86 2.83
C ASP A 756 37.98 -7.20 3.85
N PRO A 757 37.65 -7.18 5.17
CA PRO A 757 38.54 -6.71 6.22
C PRO A 757 39.96 -7.27 6.19
N LEU A 758 40.19 -8.47 5.63
CA LEU A 758 41.53 -9.07 5.57
C LEU A 758 42.51 -8.29 4.69
N VAL A 759 42.02 -7.55 3.69
CA VAL A 759 42.87 -6.77 2.78
C VAL A 759 43.11 -5.33 3.24
N LEU A 760 42.50 -4.91 4.35
CA LEU A 760 42.63 -3.53 4.86
C LEU A 760 43.99 -3.30 5.55
N HIS A 761 44.46 -2.05 5.47
CA HIS A 761 45.64 -1.57 6.21
C HIS A 761 45.59 -1.94 7.70
N GLN A 762 46.76 -2.12 8.33
CA GLN A 762 46.84 -2.38 9.77
C GLN A 762 46.31 -1.18 10.56
N ASN A 763 45.44 -1.40 11.54
CA ASN A 763 44.76 -0.34 12.31
C ASN A 763 43.86 0.60 11.48
N ALA A 764 43.38 0.17 10.31
CA ALA A 764 42.49 0.98 9.46
C ALA A 764 41.23 1.45 10.21
N ILE A 765 40.76 2.64 9.89
CA ILE A 765 39.47 3.17 10.33
C ILE A 765 38.57 3.28 9.10
N ILE A 766 37.44 2.58 9.08
CA ILE A 766 36.47 2.65 7.98
C ILE A 766 35.13 3.17 8.48
N CYS A 767 34.59 4.18 7.80
CA CYS A 767 33.23 4.66 7.97
C CYS A 767 32.38 4.14 6.80
N ASP A 768 31.51 3.17 7.07
CA ASP A 768 30.65 2.57 6.05
C ASP A 768 29.25 3.20 6.09
N CYS A 769 28.93 4.02 5.09
CA CYS A 769 27.64 4.69 4.97
C CYS A 769 26.61 3.89 4.17
N ALA A 770 26.95 2.70 3.67
CA ALA A 770 26.07 1.90 2.83
C ALA A 770 25.07 1.08 3.66
N GLN A 771 23.87 0.89 3.12
CA GLN A 771 22.83 0.04 3.69
C GLN A 771 22.17 -0.81 2.59
N PRO A 772 22.37 -2.14 2.54
CA PRO A 772 23.22 -2.95 3.44
C PRO A 772 24.71 -2.55 3.44
N PRO A 773 25.49 -2.91 4.48
CA PRO A 773 26.91 -2.56 4.59
C PRO A 773 27.79 -3.11 3.45
N ASP A 774 28.80 -2.33 3.07
CA ASP A 774 29.82 -2.69 2.08
C ASP A 774 30.92 -3.59 2.68
N ILE A 775 31.13 -3.53 4.00
CA ILE A 775 32.13 -4.33 4.71
C ILE A 775 31.62 -5.73 5.12
N GLY A 776 32.45 -6.76 4.88
CA GLY A 776 32.13 -8.13 5.28
C GLY A 776 32.25 -8.34 6.80
N HIS A 777 31.14 -8.57 7.50
CA HIS A 777 31.15 -8.73 8.97
C HIS A 777 31.84 -10.01 9.47
N VAL A 778 31.80 -11.11 8.71
CA VAL A 778 32.38 -12.41 9.14
C VAL A 778 33.90 -12.32 9.33
N THR A 779 34.62 -11.73 8.37
CA THR A 779 36.07 -11.60 8.44
C THR A 779 36.53 -10.43 9.31
N LEU A 780 35.63 -9.51 9.68
CA LEU A 780 35.94 -8.40 10.59
C LEU A 780 36.28 -8.90 12.00
N ALA A 781 35.62 -9.97 12.47
CA ALA A 781 35.92 -10.59 13.76
C ALA A 781 37.39 -11.06 13.87
N LEU A 782 38.06 -11.30 12.74
CA LEU A 782 39.47 -11.71 12.67
C LEU A 782 40.45 -10.51 12.69
N ARG A 783 39.95 -9.27 12.65
CA ARG A 783 40.74 -8.03 12.55
C ARG A 783 40.40 -7.04 13.66
N PRO A 784 40.71 -7.34 14.95
CA PRO A 784 40.41 -6.46 16.08
C PRO A 784 41.16 -5.12 16.04
N ASP A 785 42.18 -5.00 15.19
CA ASP A 785 42.92 -3.75 14.96
C ASP A 785 42.12 -2.73 14.12
N VAL A 786 41.24 -3.22 13.24
CA VAL A 786 40.40 -2.40 12.35
C VAL A 786 39.21 -1.84 13.12
N THR A 787 38.95 -0.55 12.95
CA THR A 787 37.73 0.12 13.47
C THR A 787 36.76 0.32 12.33
N VAL A 788 35.56 -0.22 12.50
CA VAL A 788 34.43 0.10 11.62
C VAL A 788 33.49 1.03 12.37
N ILE A 789 33.07 2.08 11.69
CA ILE A 789 32.06 3.04 12.10
C ILE A 789 30.91 2.86 11.12
N GLU A 790 29.70 2.70 11.62
CA GLU A 790 28.53 2.75 10.76
C GLU A 790 28.21 4.22 10.44
N GLY A 791 28.58 4.61 9.23
CA GLY A 791 28.27 5.93 8.69
C GLY A 791 26.77 6.05 8.45
N GLY A 792 26.25 7.27 8.60
CA GLY A 792 24.83 7.51 8.39
C GLY A 792 23.93 7.12 9.55
N LEU A 793 24.45 6.81 10.74
CA LEU A 793 23.67 6.72 11.97
C LEU A 793 23.75 8.01 12.79
N ILE A 794 22.61 8.43 13.32
CA ILE A 794 22.49 9.67 14.08
C ILE A 794 21.60 9.48 15.30
N HIS A 795 21.96 10.19 16.33
CA HIS A 795 21.45 10.12 17.68
C HIS A 795 20.32 11.17 17.79
N LEU A 796 19.09 10.74 18.05
CA LEU A 796 17.91 11.61 18.21
C LEU A 796 18.00 12.48 19.47
N PRO A 797 17.52 13.74 19.46
CA PRO A 797 17.55 14.62 20.63
C PRO A 797 16.97 13.94 21.88
N ASP A 798 15.80 13.32 21.76
CA ASP A 798 15.28 12.40 22.77
C ASP A 798 15.89 11.00 22.62
N ARG A 799 16.86 10.70 23.50
CA ARG A 799 17.56 9.41 23.57
C ARG A 799 16.66 8.24 23.96
N SER A 800 15.44 8.48 24.43
CA SER A 800 14.46 7.43 24.74
C SER A 800 13.53 7.08 23.57
N GLN A 801 13.54 7.89 22.51
CA GLN A 801 12.68 7.71 21.35
C GLN A 801 12.98 6.41 20.60
N ARG A 802 11.92 5.76 20.11
CA ARG A 802 11.98 4.61 19.21
C ARG A 802 10.94 4.79 18.10
N PHE A 803 11.21 4.20 16.94
CA PHE A 803 10.19 3.92 15.95
C PHE A 803 9.76 2.47 16.16
N GLY A 804 8.57 2.25 16.72
CA GLY A 804 8.05 0.92 17.09
C GLY A 804 8.78 0.24 18.26
N GLN A 805 8.43 -1.02 18.54
CA GLN A 805 8.83 -1.74 19.76
C GLN A 805 10.35 -1.97 19.84
N GLN A 806 10.97 -2.33 18.73
CA GLN A 806 12.40 -2.66 18.63
C GLN A 806 13.23 -1.55 17.99
N ASN A 807 12.67 -0.34 17.89
CA ASN A 807 13.18 0.68 16.98
C ASN A 807 13.17 0.17 15.50
N LEU A 808 13.77 0.92 14.58
CA LEU A 808 14.09 0.40 13.24
C LEU A 808 15.04 -0.80 13.38
N THR A 809 14.84 -1.85 12.57
CA THR A 809 15.52 -3.15 12.70
C THR A 809 17.03 -2.99 12.89
N GLY A 810 17.53 -3.51 14.02
CA GLY A 810 18.95 -3.51 14.36
C GLY A 810 19.49 -2.21 14.96
N LEU A 811 18.68 -1.14 15.09
CA LEU A 811 19.15 0.14 15.63
C LEU A 811 18.91 0.25 17.17
N PRO A 812 19.87 0.81 17.93
CA PRO A 812 19.69 1.06 19.36
C PRO A 812 18.61 2.11 19.64
N THR A 813 18.12 2.18 20.87
CA THR A 813 17.15 3.22 21.27
C THR A 813 17.76 4.61 21.14
N GLY A 814 16.99 5.58 20.64
CA GLY A 814 17.49 6.95 20.43
C GLY A 814 18.46 7.09 19.25
N VAL A 815 18.62 6.07 18.40
CA VAL A 815 19.42 6.10 17.17
C VAL A 815 18.51 5.91 15.97
N THR A 816 18.80 6.61 14.88
CA THR A 816 18.08 6.50 13.60
C THR A 816 19.02 6.69 12.41
N PHE A 817 18.52 6.46 11.20
CA PHE A 817 19.25 6.74 9.97
C PHE A 817 19.32 8.25 9.70
N SER A 818 20.46 8.72 9.22
CA SER A 818 20.71 10.13 8.90
C SER A 818 19.79 10.64 7.79
N CYS A 819 19.40 9.79 6.84
CA CYS A 819 18.42 10.14 5.82
C CYS A 819 17.03 10.41 6.40
N LEU A 820 16.60 9.64 7.41
CA LEU A 820 15.36 9.88 8.13
C LEU A 820 15.47 11.14 9.01
N ALA A 821 16.59 11.32 9.70
CA ALA A 821 16.82 12.52 10.51
C ALA A 821 16.87 13.80 9.67
N GLU A 822 17.42 13.77 8.45
CA GLU A 822 17.41 14.93 7.57
C GLU A 822 15.98 15.38 7.27
N THR A 823 15.10 14.41 6.98
CA THR A 823 13.68 14.68 6.76
C THR A 823 13.05 15.37 7.98
N MET A 824 13.36 14.89 9.19
CA MET A 824 12.91 15.51 10.44
C MET A 824 13.47 16.91 10.62
N VAL A 825 14.76 17.12 10.36
CA VAL A 825 15.46 18.39 10.52
C VAL A 825 14.91 19.45 9.57
N LEU A 826 14.70 19.10 8.29
CA LEU A 826 14.12 20.00 7.30
C LEU A 826 12.69 20.40 7.67
N THR A 827 11.92 19.45 8.19
CA THR A 827 10.56 19.68 8.69
C THR A 827 10.57 20.58 9.94
N MET A 828 11.44 20.30 10.92
CA MET A 828 11.60 21.12 12.13
C MET A 828 12.03 22.56 11.81
N ALA A 829 12.85 22.74 10.76
CA ALA A 829 13.30 24.04 10.29
C ALA A 829 12.23 24.80 9.49
N GLY A 830 11.14 24.16 9.08
CA GLY A 830 10.08 24.76 8.29
C GLY A 830 10.53 25.17 6.88
N LEU A 831 11.49 24.45 6.29
CA LEU A 831 12.00 24.75 4.95
C LEU A 831 10.93 24.42 3.88
N GLN A 832 11.00 25.09 2.73
CA GLN A 832 9.92 25.08 1.72
C GLN A 832 10.45 24.84 0.29
N ARG A 833 11.45 23.97 0.15
CA ARG A 833 11.95 23.50 -1.15
C ARG A 833 12.50 22.08 -1.03
N ASP A 834 12.70 21.42 -2.16
CA ASP A 834 13.38 20.12 -2.20
C ASP A 834 14.87 20.24 -1.83
N TYR A 835 15.40 19.23 -1.13
CA TYR A 835 16.79 19.15 -0.70
C TYR A 835 17.43 17.83 -1.13
N SER A 836 18.75 17.84 -1.27
CA SER A 836 19.54 16.65 -1.58
C SER A 836 19.12 15.92 -2.87
N ILE A 837 18.41 16.59 -3.79
CA ILE A 837 17.93 15.99 -5.04
C ILE A 837 19.05 15.91 -6.07
N GLY A 838 19.01 14.83 -6.85
CA GLY A 838 19.92 14.59 -7.96
C GLY A 838 21.28 14.03 -7.52
N LYS A 839 22.17 13.89 -8.50
CA LYS A 839 23.51 13.30 -8.28
C LYS A 839 24.49 14.28 -7.64
N ARG A 840 24.23 15.58 -7.67
CA ARG A 840 25.16 16.64 -7.26
C ARG A 840 24.50 17.69 -6.38
N PRO A 841 23.99 17.30 -5.19
CA PRO A 841 23.53 18.29 -4.23
C PRO A 841 24.66 19.27 -3.85
N PRO A 842 24.35 20.55 -3.56
CA PRO A 842 25.34 21.54 -3.14
C PRO A 842 25.95 21.19 -1.78
N LEU A 843 27.27 21.41 -1.62
CA LEU A 843 27.94 21.20 -0.33
C LEU A 843 27.44 22.18 0.74
N GLU A 844 27.23 23.44 0.38
CA GLU A 844 26.75 24.48 1.31
C GLU A 844 25.39 24.11 1.92
N ASP A 845 24.46 23.60 1.10
CA ASP A 845 23.17 23.08 1.58
C ASP A 845 23.38 21.92 2.55
N ALA A 846 24.32 21.02 2.27
CA ALA A 846 24.61 19.89 3.15
C ALA A 846 25.20 20.33 4.51
N GLU A 847 26.12 21.30 4.51
CA GLU A 847 26.70 21.87 5.72
C GLU A 847 25.63 22.60 6.55
N ALA A 848 24.77 23.40 5.91
CA ALA A 848 23.67 24.09 6.59
C ALA A 848 22.67 23.11 7.25
N ILE A 849 22.32 22.02 6.57
CA ILE A 849 21.47 20.95 7.14
C ILE A 849 22.13 20.32 8.37
N PHE A 850 23.44 20.06 8.31
CA PHE A 850 24.18 19.49 9.43
C PHE A 850 24.23 20.41 10.65
N ASP A 851 24.39 21.71 10.43
CA ASP A 851 24.34 22.72 11.50
C ASP A 851 22.94 22.83 12.11
N LEU A 852 21.88 22.79 11.29
CA LEU A 852 20.50 22.72 11.77
C LEU A 852 20.26 21.45 12.62
N ALA A 853 20.75 20.30 12.16
CA ALA A 853 20.64 19.05 12.91
C ALA A 853 21.27 19.18 14.30
N ARG A 854 22.48 19.73 14.40
CA ARG A 854 23.13 20.01 15.69
C ARG A 854 22.35 21.00 16.55
N ALA A 855 21.79 22.06 15.95
CA ALA A 855 20.99 23.04 16.66
C ALA A 855 19.70 22.46 17.26
N PHE A 856 19.14 21.42 16.63
CA PHE A 856 17.96 20.71 17.15
C PHE A 856 18.30 19.58 18.14
N GLY A 857 19.57 19.31 18.43
CA GLY A 857 20.02 18.29 19.38
C GLY A 857 20.42 16.95 18.77
N PHE A 858 20.44 16.84 17.44
CA PHE A 858 20.94 15.65 16.78
C PHE A 858 22.47 15.61 16.85
N ALA A 859 23.03 14.42 17.05
CA ALA A 859 24.48 14.21 17.09
C ALA A 859 24.85 12.93 16.32
N PRO A 860 26.03 12.82 15.69
CA PRO A 860 26.46 11.55 15.12
C PRO A 860 26.45 10.42 16.15
N ALA A 861 25.91 9.26 15.76
CA ALA A 861 26.02 8.05 16.57
C ALA A 861 27.32 7.35 16.18
N VAL A 862 28.27 7.21 17.11
CA VAL A 862 29.54 6.51 16.89
C VAL A 862 29.47 5.08 17.44
N GLU A 863 28.27 4.59 17.75
CA GLU A 863 28.06 3.25 18.29
C GLU A 863 28.44 2.20 17.23
N GLN A 864 29.31 1.26 17.62
CA GLN A 864 29.59 0.08 16.80
C GLN A 864 28.45 -0.91 17.05
N LEU A 865 27.55 -1.08 16.07
CA LEU A 865 26.54 -2.14 16.08
C LEU A 865 27.13 -3.55 15.92
N ILE A 866 28.44 -3.64 15.74
CA ILE A 866 29.17 -4.91 15.75
C ILE A 866 29.16 -5.44 17.19
N GLU A 867 28.10 -6.16 17.54
CA GLU A 867 28.19 -7.16 18.59
C GLU A 867 29.39 -8.04 18.25
N LYS A 868 30.37 -8.06 19.16
CA LYS A 868 31.38 -9.11 19.17
C LYS A 868 30.60 -10.42 19.20
N ALA A 869 30.59 -11.17 18.11
CA ALA A 869 30.05 -12.52 18.10
C ALA A 869 30.69 -13.28 19.27
N GLY A 870 29.89 -13.55 20.29
CA GLY A 870 30.24 -14.37 21.45
C GLY A 870 29.73 -15.77 21.23
#